data_AF-A0A8R1DX49-F1
#
_entry.id   AF-A0A8R1DX49-F1
#
_cell.length_a   1.000
_cell.length_b   1.000
_cell.length_c   1.000
_cell.angle_alpha   90.00
_cell.angle_beta   90.00
_cell.angle_gamma   90.00
#
_symmetry.space_group_name_H-M   'P 1'
#
loop_
_entity.id
_entity.type
_entity.pdbx_description
1 polymer ?
#
loop_
_entity_poly.entity_id
_entity_poly.type
_entity_poly.pdbx_seq_one_letter_code
_entity_poly.pdbx_strand_id
1 'polypeptide(L)'
;MNSITLLTPPMDETPPVPEERKPGYFKQWQELPPLTIAEQERIRHISALSFDEYFAPNPAEINYETQRFLAKMRQYLDRYVNEMKDIYKQHKFKTIERRIFYGLAKQCTVVLMANDWTGALEIYQNVLAYDPDLFARDPNMYYGLGLVYLHFKQWKLAIEAFQRLLYSFPTGKIALEAKVRLGVCYMEVEDYPRCLNLFTTAVTDFEDSRFMPKFIIRYNIALSHENSDEIERAESEYQKLLADIENWLKPGIMDEYTYEQMRKVKGAIYRQLGWISYRRSYKSETDRSEHLQKASKNLIIAQEHDPKDGQSYYYLGRVYGESEASTFKAHEAFVNYRQSIDKAEQNADTWCSIGALYQRQNQPMDALQAFICSIELNCAHSAAWTDLGELYERNAQFHDALECFKNALKHDPVAPEPIKARVQFLEKELGGSVPSRPQNHTITSTFEREVPSLKDAYEQPIPLELRNRQDDAYALKEARYDNAMWDLWVEFKSMQLDKPEGVEWSVPAPRLMENLEVEVLNLLKANESALVKAEREVLECLETNDAIQKANIIEVVIPEAAREMPRVTGEMIQTLHDHGHLLESPRCYTFPFLPRIVYTDLPNNFSLLSELYVSLDISAQEIIQMGAKRCQGSTYIPVFEEYAKLPEPPAGPEKPAATEEEIKVAFERNERHPLVMKTSILTVDSRKEAHCVELQRYLDASTISCIRGLTGCLRLDLSLFSTKQVVETAGNQEVEVRTQYHLPPETNCNHASEQVWKCISEQTFTTIDRYAQYQSESFKHTLKLEVEKMRKSTAQRGPSPKRMKFYKRSASPPKVLKNIKFGTKIDLSDDTKWKAQINELSKLPAFCRLIAGSNMLSHLGHQVIGMNTIQLDMKVPGSRTTAHQESNFMASVNINIGPGDCEWFAVPYDYWSKMEKLCEQQGIDFLVDSYWPVMDDLLDAGIPVHRFTQKAGDMVYVSGGAIHWVQATGWCNNISWNVAPLNYQQLNMSILSYEYNKMRRFKSKVPIQLMCWQVAKNVRFTNQLLYNTCKGVLIRSLAFLKMVNDWLLAQKKVIKLHPRASGEQSHFCMTCEAEVFSILFVKEMAGKFNVFCVYCAKTQPLDEFIALQQFPFPDLFTIFENMKYVPVPINNNKMNFTA
;
A
#
# COMPACT_ATOMS: atom_id res chain seq x y z
N MET A 1 50.16 -18.45 19.06
CA MET A 1 49.84 -17.07 19.50
C MET A 1 50.09 -16.11 18.34
N ASN A 2 49.56 -14.89 18.40
CA ASN A 2 49.57 -13.88 17.34
C ASN A 2 48.73 -14.26 16.11
N SER A 3 47.47 -14.55 16.40
CA SER A 3 46.31 -14.14 15.62
C SER A 3 46.51 -12.91 14.72
N ILE A 4 46.15 -13.04 13.44
CA ILE A 4 45.53 -11.95 12.66
C ILE A 4 44.07 -12.36 12.44
N THR A 5 43.28 -12.28 13.51
CA THR A 5 41.84 -12.57 13.52
C THR A 5 41.07 -11.26 13.65
N LEU A 6 40.70 -10.66 12.51
CA LEU A 6 39.92 -9.42 12.42
C LEU A 6 39.03 -9.49 11.16
N LEU A 7 37.70 -9.32 11.17
CA LEU A 7 36.75 -9.21 12.29
C LEU A 7 35.40 -9.89 11.92
N THR A 8 35.40 -11.21 11.71
CA THR A 8 34.22 -12.02 12.05
C THR A 8 34.58 -12.84 13.28
N PRO A 9 34.14 -12.45 14.49
CA PRO A 9 34.32 -13.29 15.67
C PRO A 9 33.57 -14.62 15.46
N PRO A 10 34.02 -15.73 16.07
CA PRO A 10 33.34 -17.00 15.95
C PRO A 10 31.88 -16.87 16.40
N MET A 11 30.99 -17.57 15.70
CA MET A 11 29.64 -17.82 16.22
C MET A 11 29.80 -18.49 17.58
N ASP A 12 29.00 -18.09 18.56
CA ASP A 12 29.12 -18.64 19.91
C ASP A 12 28.74 -20.12 19.87
N GLU A 13 29.74 -21.01 19.97
CA GLU A 13 29.59 -22.47 19.79
C GLU A 13 28.78 -23.15 20.92
N THR A 14 28.17 -22.38 21.82
CA THR A 14 27.21 -22.90 22.80
C THR A 14 25.97 -23.45 22.08
N PRO A 15 25.76 -24.79 22.08
CA PRO A 15 24.74 -25.40 21.24
C PRO A 15 23.33 -25.01 21.73
N PRO A 16 22.40 -24.62 20.85
CA PRO A 16 21.10 -24.09 21.25
C PRO A 16 20.33 -25.10 22.10
N VAL A 17 19.73 -24.63 23.19
CA VAL A 17 19.10 -25.49 24.22
C VAL A 17 17.87 -26.24 23.66
N PRO A 18 17.40 -27.32 24.31
CA PRO A 18 16.27 -28.11 23.80
C PRO A 18 14.95 -27.34 23.66
N GLU A 19 14.76 -26.23 24.38
CA GLU A 19 13.65 -25.29 24.11
C GLU A 19 13.87 -24.44 22.86
N GLU A 20 15.10 -23.97 22.61
CA GLU A 20 15.44 -23.08 21.50
C GLU A 20 15.11 -23.72 20.14
N ARG A 21 15.33 -25.02 19.99
CA ARG A 21 15.10 -25.76 18.74
C ARG A 21 13.63 -25.99 18.39
N LYS A 22 12.68 -25.44 19.15
CA LYS A 22 11.24 -25.57 18.89
C LYS A 22 10.76 -24.48 17.93
N PRO A 23 9.95 -24.81 16.90
CA PRO A 23 9.26 -23.80 16.10
C PRO A 23 8.53 -22.80 17.01
N GLY A 24 8.77 -21.53 16.76
CA GLY A 24 8.21 -20.43 17.52
C GLY A 24 8.96 -20.07 18.80
N TYR A 25 10.13 -20.65 19.10
CA TYR A 25 10.90 -20.22 20.28
C TYR A 25 11.26 -18.73 20.22
N PHE A 26 11.75 -18.23 19.08
CA PHE A 26 12.10 -16.81 18.96
C PHE A 26 10.91 -15.84 19.03
N LYS A 27 9.66 -16.35 19.03
CA LYS A 27 8.50 -15.52 19.39
C LYS A 27 8.77 -14.96 20.79
N GLN A 28 9.32 -15.78 21.67
CA GLN A 28 9.32 -15.61 23.12
C GLN A 28 10.34 -14.60 23.66
N TRP A 29 10.85 -13.70 22.82
CA TRP A 29 11.65 -12.56 23.25
C TRP A 29 10.73 -11.37 23.63
N GLN A 30 10.97 -10.77 24.80
CA GLN A 30 10.22 -9.61 25.32
C GLN A 30 11.14 -8.49 25.81
N GLU A 31 12.22 -8.84 26.51
CA GLU A 31 13.36 -7.96 26.71
C GLU A 31 14.36 -8.15 25.55
N LEU A 32 15.27 -7.19 25.34
CA LEU A 32 16.27 -7.34 24.28
C LEU A 32 17.19 -8.54 24.58
N PRO A 33 17.32 -9.50 23.64
CA PRO A 33 18.15 -10.68 23.83
C PRO A 33 19.62 -10.25 23.93
N PRO A 34 20.30 -10.43 25.08
CA PRO A 34 21.62 -9.86 25.31
C PRO A 34 22.63 -10.28 24.23
N LEU A 35 23.42 -9.30 23.78
CA LEU A 35 24.43 -9.46 22.74
C LEU A 35 25.78 -9.84 23.35
N THR A 36 26.41 -10.90 22.87
CA THR A 36 27.81 -11.18 23.18
C THR A 36 28.70 -10.09 22.58
N ILE A 37 29.92 -9.93 23.12
CA ILE A 37 30.91 -8.97 22.58
C ILE A 37 31.18 -9.24 21.09
N ALA A 38 31.14 -10.51 20.69
CA ALA A 38 31.23 -10.95 19.30
C ALA A 38 30.09 -10.40 18.43
N GLU A 39 28.83 -10.54 18.87
CA GLU A 39 27.67 -10.00 18.14
C GLU A 39 27.73 -8.47 18.06
N GLN A 40 28.16 -7.78 19.12
CA GLN A 40 28.26 -6.32 19.18
C GLN A 40 29.23 -5.74 18.13
N GLU A 41 30.45 -6.26 18.01
CA GLU A 41 31.40 -5.80 16.97
C GLU A 41 30.90 -6.14 15.56
N ARG A 42 30.28 -7.33 15.38
CA ARG A 42 29.70 -7.74 14.09
C ARG A 42 28.58 -6.80 13.64
N ILE A 43 27.78 -6.26 14.57
CA ILE A 43 26.73 -5.27 14.27
C ILE A 43 27.30 -3.93 13.77
N ARG A 44 28.42 -3.46 14.35
CA ARG A 44 29.05 -2.20 13.92
C ARG A 44 29.49 -2.28 12.46
N HIS A 45 30.16 -3.36 12.09
CA HIS A 45 30.78 -3.54 10.78
C HIS A 45 29.83 -4.01 9.65
N ILE A 46 28.62 -4.49 9.96
CA ILE A 46 27.69 -4.96 8.91
C ILE A 46 27.23 -3.82 7.98
N SER A 47 27.21 -4.11 6.68
CA SER A 47 26.93 -3.17 5.58
C SER A 47 26.27 -3.92 4.41
N ALA A 48 25.79 -3.23 3.38
CA ALA A 48 25.08 -3.87 2.26
C ALA A 48 25.96 -4.88 1.47
N LEU A 49 27.29 -4.79 1.55
CA LEU A 49 28.23 -5.81 1.04
C LEU A 49 28.10 -7.18 1.73
N SER A 50 27.66 -7.22 2.99
CA SER A 50 27.55 -8.49 3.70
C SER A 50 26.37 -9.34 3.22
N PHE A 51 25.51 -8.84 2.32
CA PHE A 51 24.28 -9.51 1.90
C PHE A 51 24.49 -10.98 1.49
N ASP A 52 25.48 -11.27 0.65
CA ASP A 52 25.74 -12.61 0.14
C ASP A 52 26.37 -13.57 1.18
N GLU A 53 26.74 -13.08 2.36
CA GLU A 53 27.11 -13.92 3.51
C GLU A 53 25.89 -14.44 4.29
N TYR A 54 24.71 -13.86 4.05
CA TYR A 54 23.44 -14.17 4.73
C TYR A 54 22.35 -14.70 3.80
N PHE A 55 22.47 -14.46 2.48
CA PHE A 55 21.51 -14.88 1.47
C PHE A 55 21.42 -16.41 1.31
N ALA A 56 20.20 -16.95 1.39
CA ALA A 56 19.87 -18.30 0.95
C ALA A 56 18.77 -18.27 -0.14
N PRO A 57 18.80 -19.14 -1.17
CA PRO A 57 17.74 -19.20 -2.19
C PRO A 57 16.35 -19.58 -1.64
N ASN A 58 16.32 -20.23 -0.49
CA ASN A 58 15.13 -20.62 0.25
C ASN A 58 15.30 -20.15 1.71
N PRO A 59 14.44 -19.27 2.26
CA PRO A 59 14.58 -18.78 3.64
C PRO A 59 14.58 -19.88 4.71
N ALA A 60 13.97 -21.04 4.45
CA ALA A 60 13.97 -22.19 5.35
C ALA A 60 15.32 -22.94 5.43
N GLU A 61 16.28 -22.64 4.54
CA GLU A 61 17.64 -23.20 4.56
C GLU A 61 18.63 -22.34 5.37
N ILE A 62 18.24 -21.14 5.80
CA ILE A 62 19.06 -20.28 6.66
C ILE A 62 19.18 -20.92 8.05
N ASN A 63 20.42 -21.07 8.56
CA ASN A 63 20.62 -21.76 9.83
C ASN A 63 20.06 -20.95 11.04
N TYR A 64 19.65 -21.68 12.07
CA TYR A 64 18.98 -21.16 13.27
C TYR A 64 19.77 -20.03 13.96
N GLU A 65 21.10 -20.12 13.99
CA GLU A 65 21.97 -19.12 14.62
C GLU A 65 22.05 -17.81 13.81
N THR A 66 21.97 -17.91 12.49
CA THR A 66 21.93 -16.74 11.59
C THR A 66 20.58 -16.05 11.66
N GLN A 67 19.49 -16.83 11.72
CA GLN A 67 18.14 -16.31 12.01
C GLN A 67 18.10 -15.61 13.38
N ARG A 68 18.67 -16.23 14.43
CA ARG A 68 18.85 -15.65 15.78
C ARG A 68 19.56 -14.30 15.71
N PHE A 69 20.72 -14.25 15.05
CA PHE A 69 21.55 -13.04 14.96
C PHE A 69 20.85 -11.89 14.23
N LEU A 70 20.29 -12.14 13.04
CA LEU A 70 19.57 -11.12 12.27
C LEU A 70 18.34 -10.59 13.03
N ALA A 71 17.65 -11.45 13.77
CA ALA A 71 16.53 -11.04 14.62
C ALA A 71 16.97 -10.20 15.84
N LYS A 72 18.04 -10.60 16.56
CA LYS A 72 18.61 -9.76 17.62
C LYS A 72 18.96 -8.38 17.04
N MET A 73 19.69 -8.36 15.94
CA MET A 73 20.15 -7.15 15.26
C MET A 73 19.00 -6.24 14.83
N ARG A 74 17.94 -6.78 14.21
CA ARG A 74 16.74 -5.99 13.85
C ARG A 74 16.03 -5.46 15.09
N GLN A 75 15.89 -6.23 16.17
CA GLN A 75 15.34 -5.73 17.44
C GLN A 75 16.19 -4.61 18.08
N TYR A 76 17.52 -4.72 18.08
CA TYR A 76 18.40 -3.67 18.60
C TYR A 76 18.37 -2.40 17.73
N LEU A 77 18.28 -2.53 16.40
CA LEU A 77 18.10 -1.40 15.49
C LEU A 77 16.70 -0.79 15.61
N ASP A 78 15.64 -1.58 15.72
CA ASP A 78 14.27 -1.12 16.00
C ASP A 78 14.20 -0.39 17.34
N ARG A 79 14.83 -0.93 18.40
CA ARG A 79 14.91 -0.24 19.68
C ARG A 79 15.67 1.08 19.55
N TYR A 80 16.89 1.07 18.98
CA TYR A 80 17.70 2.28 18.82
C TYR A 80 16.97 3.35 17.99
N VAL A 81 16.39 2.98 16.84
CA VAL A 81 15.64 3.91 15.98
C VAL A 81 14.41 4.45 16.71
N ASN A 82 13.71 3.65 17.51
CA ASN A 82 12.55 4.13 18.28
C ASN A 82 12.96 4.99 19.48
N GLU A 83 13.98 4.60 20.26
CA GLU A 83 14.51 5.39 21.38
C GLU A 83 15.11 6.71 20.91
N MET A 84 15.85 6.72 19.79
CA MET A 84 16.33 7.95 19.18
C MET A 84 15.19 8.79 18.59
N LYS A 85 14.16 8.17 17.99
CA LYS A 85 12.91 8.87 17.64
C LYS A 85 12.18 9.40 18.88
N ASP A 86 12.33 8.80 20.05
CA ASP A 86 11.71 9.25 21.30
C ASP A 86 12.51 10.36 21.99
N ILE A 87 13.85 10.32 22.00
CA ILE A 87 14.67 11.50 22.37
C ILE A 87 14.45 12.62 21.35
N TYR A 88 14.31 12.33 20.05
CA TYR A 88 13.91 13.36 19.06
C TYR A 88 12.50 13.90 19.32
N LYS A 89 11.52 13.12 19.77
CA LYS A 89 10.21 13.64 20.20
C LYS A 89 10.30 14.53 21.45
N GLN A 90 11.18 14.18 22.39
CA GLN A 90 11.38 14.91 23.65
C GLN A 90 12.20 16.20 23.49
N HIS A 91 13.28 16.16 22.71
CA HIS A 91 14.29 17.23 22.59
C HIS A 91 14.36 17.89 21.20
N LYS A 92 13.97 17.18 20.12
CA LYS A 92 13.94 17.67 18.72
C LYS A 92 15.27 18.13 18.12
N PHE A 93 16.37 17.57 18.59
CA PHE A 93 17.72 17.88 18.11
C PHE A 93 17.99 17.29 16.70
N LYS A 94 18.41 18.13 15.74
CA LYS A 94 18.69 17.75 14.34
C LYS A 94 19.84 16.76 14.18
N THR A 95 20.75 16.72 15.14
CA THR A 95 21.83 15.73 15.23
C THR A 95 21.28 14.31 15.44
N ILE A 96 20.16 14.18 16.17
CA ILE A 96 19.45 12.92 16.36
C ILE A 96 18.72 12.52 15.08
N GLU A 97 18.20 13.47 14.30
CA GLU A 97 17.58 13.23 12.98
C GLU A 97 18.54 12.52 12.02
N ARG A 98 19.80 12.97 11.96
CA ARG A 98 20.88 12.25 11.21
C ARG A 98 21.16 10.85 11.78
N ARG A 99 21.22 10.69 13.10
CA ARG A 99 21.43 9.36 13.73
C ARG A 99 20.24 8.42 13.49
N ILE A 100 19.00 8.94 13.37
CA ILE A 100 17.80 8.19 12.96
C ILE A 100 17.94 7.72 11.50
N PHE A 101 18.37 8.60 10.57
CA PHE A 101 18.63 8.22 9.18
C PHE A 101 19.61 7.03 9.10
N TYR A 102 20.79 7.12 9.75
CA TYR A 102 21.78 6.03 9.71
C TYR A 102 21.30 4.75 10.42
N GLY A 103 20.46 4.87 11.45
CA GLY A 103 19.77 3.72 12.05
C GLY A 103 18.83 3.02 11.05
N LEU A 104 18.01 3.79 10.33
CA LEU A 104 17.11 3.27 9.28
C LEU A 104 17.88 2.69 8.08
N ALA A 105 18.99 3.28 7.68
CA ALA A 105 19.88 2.75 6.63
C ALA A 105 20.44 1.36 6.99
N LYS A 106 20.86 1.16 8.26
CA LYS A 106 21.20 -0.18 8.76
C LYS A 106 19.98 -1.10 8.85
N GLN A 107 18.77 -0.62 9.17
CA GLN A 107 17.57 -1.47 9.07
C GLN A 107 17.35 -2.00 7.65
N CYS A 108 17.43 -1.15 6.61
CA CYS A 108 17.28 -1.59 5.22
C CYS A 108 18.26 -2.73 4.86
N THR A 109 19.51 -2.61 5.34
CA THR A 109 20.57 -3.61 5.17
C THR A 109 20.21 -4.96 5.80
N VAL A 110 19.66 -4.95 7.01
CA VAL A 110 19.34 -6.17 7.78
C VAL A 110 18.06 -6.84 7.29
N VAL A 111 17.08 -6.06 6.84
CA VAL A 111 15.85 -6.58 6.23
C VAL A 111 16.15 -7.25 4.89
N LEU A 112 17.07 -6.67 4.09
CA LEU A 112 17.57 -7.27 2.86
C LEU A 112 18.28 -8.61 3.12
N MET A 113 19.15 -8.69 4.13
CA MET A 113 19.80 -9.96 4.57
C MET A 113 18.82 -11.00 5.09
N ALA A 114 17.64 -10.58 5.56
CA ALA A 114 16.57 -11.46 6.00
C ALA A 114 15.66 -11.93 4.84
N ASN A 115 16.04 -11.74 3.57
CA ASN A 115 15.22 -12.10 2.39
C ASN A 115 13.80 -11.49 2.38
N ASP A 116 13.57 -10.43 3.17
CA ASP A 116 12.30 -9.71 3.30
C ASP A 116 12.24 -8.67 2.17
N TRP A 117 12.14 -9.13 0.92
CA TRP A 117 12.31 -8.30 -0.29
C TRP A 117 11.28 -7.18 -0.44
N THR A 118 10.04 -7.44 -0.02
CA THR A 118 8.95 -6.47 0.00
C THR A 118 9.11 -5.46 1.13
N GLY A 119 9.44 -5.90 2.35
CA GLY A 119 9.77 -5.01 3.46
C GLY A 119 11.04 -4.19 3.21
N ALA A 120 12.04 -4.76 2.53
CA ALA A 120 13.24 -4.03 2.10
C ALA A 120 12.86 -2.92 1.11
N LEU A 121 12.03 -3.21 0.10
CA LEU A 121 11.55 -2.19 -0.84
C LEU A 121 10.80 -1.07 -0.13
N GLU A 122 9.89 -1.41 0.79
CA GLU A 122 9.13 -0.44 1.58
C GLU A 122 10.05 0.46 2.41
N ILE A 123 11.03 -0.11 3.13
CA ILE A 123 11.93 0.69 3.98
C ILE A 123 12.91 1.51 3.12
N TYR A 124 13.48 0.99 2.02
CA TYR A 124 14.30 1.80 1.11
C TYR A 124 13.51 2.98 0.52
N GLN A 125 12.24 2.78 0.14
CA GLN A 125 11.37 3.88 -0.32
C GLN A 125 11.05 4.88 0.79
N ASN A 126 10.73 4.40 2.00
CA ASN A 126 10.49 5.24 3.17
C ASN A 126 11.72 6.07 3.57
N VAL A 127 12.94 5.53 3.48
CA VAL A 127 14.19 6.26 3.79
C VAL A 127 14.55 7.25 2.68
N LEU A 128 14.33 6.89 1.41
CA LEU A 128 14.46 7.83 0.28
C LEU A 128 13.47 9.01 0.38
N ALA A 129 12.26 8.77 0.89
CA ALA A 129 11.26 9.80 1.14
C ALA A 129 11.52 10.60 2.45
N TYR A 130 12.29 10.06 3.39
CA TYR A 130 12.62 10.70 4.66
C TYR A 130 13.72 11.75 4.52
N ASP A 131 14.82 11.43 3.82
CA ASP A 131 15.84 12.40 3.43
C ASP A 131 16.52 11.97 2.10
N PRO A 132 16.10 12.56 0.95
CA PRO A 132 16.70 12.26 -0.35
C PRO A 132 18.19 12.66 -0.47
N ASP A 133 18.60 13.73 0.23
CA ASP A 133 19.95 14.30 0.14
C ASP A 133 20.97 13.48 0.95
N LEU A 134 20.55 12.88 2.06
CA LEU A 134 21.33 11.87 2.79
C LEU A 134 21.30 10.51 2.06
N PHE A 135 20.17 10.10 1.48
CA PHE A 135 20.08 8.86 0.69
C PHE A 135 21.07 8.85 -0.48
N ALA A 136 21.23 9.98 -1.18
CA ALA A 136 22.18 10.11 -2.29
C ALA A 136 23.67 10.10 -1.86
N ARG A 137 23.97 10.25 -0.56
CA ARG A 137 25.34 10.31 0.00
C ARG A 137 25.85 9.00 0.59
N ASP A 138 25.01 7.99 0.77
CA ASP A 138 25.43 6.67 1.29
C ASP A 138 25.43 5.62 0.15
N PRO A 139 26.60 5.05 -0.22
CA PRO A 139 26.68 4.04 -1.28
C PRO A 139 25.90 2.76 -0.98
N ASN A 140 25.62 2.44 0.30
CA ASN A 140 24.84 1.26 0.66
C ASN A 140 23.38 1.38 0.18
N MET A 141 22.84 2.60 0.09
CA MET A 141 21.41 2.83 -0.19
C MET A 141 21.05 2.51 -1.63
N TYR A 142 21.80 3.07 -2.60
CA TYR A 142 21.61 2.71 -4.01
C TYR A 142 22.08 1.29 -4.35
N TYR A 143 23.07 0.73 -3.64
CA TYR A 143 23.45 -0.67 -3.82
C TYR A 143 22.32 -1.62 -3.39
N GLY A 144 21.82 -1.46 -2.17
CA GLY A 144 20.72 -2.28 -1.63
C GLY A 144 19.42 -2.14 -2.41
N LEU A 145 19.05 -0.93 -2.82
CA LEU A 145 17.87 -0.71 -3.68
C LEU A 145 18.04 -1.36 -5.07
N GLY A 146 19.25 -1.35 -5.64
CA GLY A 146 19.58 -2.08 -6.87
C GLY A 146 19.41 -3.59 -6.74
N LEU A 147 19.80 -4.17 -5.59
CA LEU A 147 19.58 -5.60 -5.29
C LEU A 147 18.08 -5.95 -5.26
N VAL A 148 17.26 -5.10 -4.64
CA VAL A 148 15.80 -5.29 -4.58
C VAL A 148 15.16 -5.20 -5.97
N TYR A 149 15.53 -4.23 -6.80
CA TYR A 149 15.03 -4.15 -8.18
C TYR A 149 15.49 -5.31 -9.07
N LEU A 150 16.69 -5.85 -8.84
CA LEU A 150 17.21 -7.04 -9.53
C LEU A 150 16.38 -8.29 -9.17
N HIS A 151 16.02 -8.47 -7.89
CA HIS A 151 15.12 -9.56 -7.47
C HIS A 151 13.76 -9.50 -8.17
N PHE A 152 13.13 -8.32 -8.24
CA PHE A 152 11.86 -8.11 -8.97
C PHE A 152 12.00 -8.04 -10.51
N LYS A 153 13.18 -8.39 -11.06
CA LYS A 153 13.52 -8.34 -12.50
C LYS A 153 13.23 -6.99 -13.17
N GLN A 154 13.24 -5.89 -12.41
CA GLN A 154 13.02 -4.54 -12.92
C GLN A 154 14.32 -3.98 -13.50
N TRP A 155 14.83 -4.61 -14.56
CA TRP A 155 16.17 -4.37 -15.11
C TRP A 155 16.50 -2.88 -15.31
N LYS A 156 15.54 -2.09 -15.81
CA LYS A 156 15.73 -0.65 -16.02
C LYS A 156 15.95 0.14 -14.72
N LEU A 157 15.21 -0.17 -13.66
CA LEU A 157 15.35 0.47 -12.34
C LEU A 157 16.60 -0.02 -11.61
N ALA A 158 16.96 -1.30 -11.76
CA ALA A 158 18.22 -1.84 -11.25
C ALA A 158 19.43 -1.18 -11.92
N ILE A 159 19.41 -1.03 -13.26
CA ILE A 159 20.42 -0.30 -14.03
C ILE A 159 20.53 1.14 -13.51
N GLU A 160 19.41 1.86 -13.35
CA GLU A 160 19.44 3.24 -12.86
C GLU A 160 20.02 3.36 -11.44
N ALA A 161 19.64 2.47 -10.51
CA ALA A 161 20.15 2.45 -9.15
C ALA A 161 21.68 2.21 -9.12
N PHE A 162 22.17 1.20 -9.84
CA PHE A 162 23.61 0.92 -9.92
C PHE A 162 24.38 2.01 -10.69
N GLN A 163 23.77 2.69 -11.66
CA GLN A 163 24.37 3.84 -12.34
C GLN A 163 24.49 5.07 -11.42
N ARG A 164 23.44 5.40 -10.66
CA ARG A 164 23.47 6.48 -9.64
C ARG A 164 24.55 6.22 -8.59
N LEU A 165 24.65 4.97 -8.14
CA LEU A 165 25.72 4.51 -7.24
C LEU A 165 27.11 4.72 -7.84
N LEU A 166 27.38 4.20 -9.05
CA LEU A 166 28.69 4.29 -9.69
C LEU A 166 29.08 5.70 -10.12
N TYR A 167 28.10 6.60 -10.33
CA TYR A 167 28.34 8.02 -10.58
C TYR A 167 28.87 8.73 -9.31
N SER A 168 28.25 8.50 -8.15
CA SER A 168 28.71 9.07 -6.87
C SER A 168 29.95 8.37 -6.32
N PHE A 169 30.09 7.05 -6.55
CA PHE A 169 31.11 6.18 -5.94
C PHE A 169 31.70 5.19 -6.97
N PRO A 170 32.63 5.63 -7.85
CA PRO A 170 33.15 4.81 -8.95
C PRO A 170 34.17 3.71 -8.56
N THR A 171 34.65 3.72 -7.31
CA THR A 171 35.79 2.90 -6.84
C THR A 171 35.55 2.24 -5.48
N GLY A 172 36.13 1.07 -5.26
CA GLY A 172 36.03 0.29 -4.01
C GLY A 172 35.10 -0.92 -4.11
N LYS A 173 34.98 -1.71 -3.04
CA LYS A 173 34.29 -3.02 -3.07
C LYS A 173 32.81 -2.95 -3.46
N ILE A 174 32.06 -1.94 -2.97
CA ILE A 174 30.67 -1.70 -3.41
C ILE A 174 30.61 -1.43 -4.92
N ALA A 175 31.54 -0.62 -5.45
CA ALA A 175 31.60 -0.35 -6.88
C ALA A 175 31.97 -1.60 -7.70
N LEU A 176 32.85 -2.47 -7.19
CA LEU A 176 33.22 -3.73 -7.84
C LEU A 176 32.00 -4.66 -7.99
N GLU A 177 31.26 -4.91 -6.92
CA GLU A 177 30.08 -5.78 -6.98
C GLU A 177 28.93 -5.13 -7.77
N ALA A 178 28.76 -3.81 -7.66
CA ALA A 178 27.82 -3.06 -8.50
C ALA A 178 28.17 -3.16 -10.00
N LYS A 179 29.45 -3.08 -10.40
CA LYS A 179 29.89 -3.32 -11.79
C LYS A 179 29.48 -4.72 -12.27
N VAL A 180 29.68 -5.75 -11.44
CA VAL A 180 29.32 -7.14 -11.77
C VAL A 180 27.80 -7.31 -11.90
N ARG A 181 27.01 -6.84 -10.93
CA ARG A 181 25.54 -6.96 -10.98
C ARG A 181 24.93 -6.12 -12.10
N LEU A 182 25.46 -4.93 -12.38
CA LEU A 182 25.09 -4.11 -13.53
C LEU A 182 25.47 -4.79 -14.86
N GLY A 183 26.60 -5.52 -14.92
CA GLY A 183 26.96 -6.37 -16.05
C GLY A 183 25.90 -7.44 -16.33
N VAL A 184 25.43 -8.14 -15.30
CA VAL A 184 24.31 -9.10 -15.43
C VAL A 184 23.03 -8.39 -15.92
N CYS A 185 22.68 -7.23 -15.39
CA CYS A 185 21.51 -6.47 -15.87
C CYS A 185 21.66 -6.01 -17.33
N TYR A 186 22.86 -5.71 -17.82
CA TYR A 186 23.09 -5.44 -19.25
C TYR A 186 23.06 -6.70 -20.12
N MET A 187 23.48 -7.86 -19.60
CA MET A 187 23.37 -9.15 -20.29
C MET A 187 21.90 -9.55 -20.53
N GLU A 188 21.03 -9.34 -19.53
CA GLU A 188 19.57 -9.54 -19.62
C GLU A 188 18.84 -8.49 -20.48
N VAL A 189 19.52 -7.39 -20.84
CA VAL A 189 19.05 -6.31 -21.73
C VAL A 189 19.81 -6.33 -23.07
N GLU A 190 20.52 -7.42 -23.36
CA GLU A 190 21.23 -7.71 -24.62
C GLU A 190 22.35 -6.72 -25.00
N ASP A 191 22.81 -5.88 -24.06
CA ASP A 191 23.94 -4.96 -24.27
C ASP A 191 25.28 -5.61 -23.89
N TYR A 192 25.68 -6.56 -24.73
CA TYR A 192 26.94 -7.29 -24.56
C TYR A 192 28.19 -6.38 -24.55
N PRO A 193 28.28 -5.26 -25.32
CA PRO A 193 29.44 -4.36 -25.25
C PRO A 193 29.63 -3.69 -23.89
N ARG A 194 28.56 -3.17 -23.25
CA ARG A 194 28.67 -2.59 -21.90
C ARG A 194 28.87 -3.67 -20.84
N CYS A 195 28.20 -4.82 -20.99
CA CYS A 195 28.38 -5.99 -20.14
C CYS A 195 29.86 -6.47 -20.10
N LEU A 196 30.45 -6.74 -21.26
CA LEU A 196 31.83 -7.21 -21.39
C LEU A 196 32.84 -6.22 -20.83
N ASN A 197 32.64 -4.91 -21.03
CA ASN A 197 33.50 -3.89 -20.45
C ASN A 197 33.44 -3.88 -18.91
N LEU A 198 32.23 -3.95 -18.34
CA LEU A 198 32.02 -4.00 -16.89
C LEU A 198 32.60 -5.26 -16.25
N PHE A 199 32.38 -6.44 -16.85
CA PHE A 199 32.97 -7.69 -16.35
C PHE A 199 34.49 -7.73 -16.52
N THR A 200 35.04 -7.24 -17.63
CA THR A 200 36.51 -7.18 -17.83
C THR A 200 37.14 -6.25 -16.79
N THR A 201 36.54 -5.08 -16.56
CA THR A 201 36.94 -4.15 -15.49
C THR A 201 36.83 -4.80 -14.11
N ALA A 202 35.77 -5.57 -13.83
CA ALA A 202 35.65 -6.31 -12.56
C ALA A 202 36.68 -7.44 -12.40
N VAL A 203 37.20 -8.01 -13.51
CA VAL A 203 38.25 -9.04 -13.50
C VAL A 203 39.65 -8.43 -13.32
N THR A 204 39.87 -7.17 -13.74
CA THR A 204 41.10 -6.41 -13.47
C THR A 204 41.11 -5.82 -12.06
N ASP A 205 40.00 -5.24 -11.62
CA ASP A 205 39.82 -4.55 -10.34
C ASP A 205 39.56 -5.53 -9.16
N PHE A 206 39.77 -6.84 -9.38
CA PHE A 206 39.35 -7.89 -8.45
C PHE A 206 40.23 -7.97 -7.18
N GLU A 207 39.83 -7.23 -6.15
CA GLU A 207 40.11 -7.61 -4.75
C GLU A 207 39.22 -8.81 -4.36
N ASP A 208 39.66 -9.63 -3.39
CA ASP A 208 38.86 -10.77 -2.90
C ASP A 208 37.49 -10.31 -2.37
N SER A 209 36.45 -10.58 -3.17
CA SER A 209 35.02 -10.53 -2.83
C SER A 209 34.46 -11.94 -2.78
N ARG A 210 33.58 -12.19 -1.80
CA ARG A 210 32.91 -13.46 -1.57
C ARG A 210 31.69 -13.67 -2.49
N PHE A 211 31.09 -12.59 -3.00
CA PHE A 211 29.83 -12.66 -3.77
C PHE A 211 29.98 -13.47 -5.07
N MET A 212 31.01 -13.17 -5.88
CA MET A 212 31.19 -13.84 -7.17
C MET A 212 32.68 -14.12 -7.44
N PRO A 213 33.15 -15.36 -7.22
CA PRO A 213 34.51 -15.75 -7.53
C PRO A 213 34.92 -15.44 -8.97
N LYS A 214 36.18 -15.08 -9.17
CA LYS A 214 36.76 -14.66 -10.46
C LYS A 214 36.50 -15.65 -11.61
N PHE A 215 36.35 -16.95 -11.31
CA PHE A 215 36.01 -17.98 -12.29
C PHE A 215 34.55 -17.90 -12.78
N ILE A 216 33.61 -17.49 -11.93
CA ILE A 216 32.21 -17.24 -12.33
C ILE A 216 32.12 -15.99 -13.20
N ILE A 217 32.86 -14.92 -12.87
CA ILE A 217 32.89 -13.72 -13.71
C ILE A 217 33.49 -14.04 -15.09
N ARG A 218 34.56 -14.85 -15.17
CA ARG A 218 35.11 -15.33 -16.46
C ARG A 218 34.16 -16.26 -17.22
N TYR A 219 33.36 -17.09 -16.53
CA TYR A 219 32.28 -17.86 -17.17
C TYR A 219 31.23 -16.92 -17.79
N ASN A 220 30.84 -15.85 -17.10
CA ASN A 220 29.88 -14.86 -17.60
C ASN A 220 30.45 -14.02 -18.76
N ILE A 221 31.77 -13.77 -18.81
CA ILE A 221 32.45 -13.19 -19.98
C ILE A 221 32.35 -14.13 -21.18
N ALA A 222 32.70 -15.41 -21.01
CA ALA A 222 32.60 -16.40 -22.09
C ALA A 222 31.16 -16.59 -22.58
N LEU A 223 30.17 -16.56 -21.67
CA LEU A 223 28.74 -16.58 -21.99
C LEU A 223 28.29 -15.32 -22.72
N SER A 224 28.82 -14.15 -22.36
CA SER A 224 28.55 -12.90 -23.08
C SER A 224 29.13 -12.93 -24.49
N HIS A 225 30.30 -13.57 -24.70
CA HIS A 225 30.82 -13.83 -26.04
C HIS A 225 29.94 -14.84 -26.83
N GLU A 226 29.40 -15.90 -26.20
CA GLU A 226 28.47 -16.84 -26.84
C GLU A 226 27.16 -16.13 -27.26
N ASN A 227 26.60 -15.29 -26.40
CA ASN A 227 25.37 -14.54 -26.66
C ASN A 227 25.56 -13.44 -27.71
N SER A 228 26.77 -12.88 -27.85
CA SER A 228 27.15 -11.99 -28.97
C SER A 228 27.63 -12.70 -30.24
N ASP A 229 27.40 -14.02 -30.34
CA ASP A 229 27.75 -14.92 -31.46
C ASP A 229 29.26 -15.03 -31.79
N GLU A 230 30.14 -14.59 -30.87
CA GLU A 230 31.61 -14.74 -30.97
C GLU A 230 32.06 -16.16 -30.54
N ILE A 231 31.43 -17.19 -31.13
CA ILE A 231 31.49 -18.61 -30.71
C ILE A 231 32.94 -19.13 -30.55
N GLU A 232 33.87 -18.74 -31.41
CA GLU A 232 35.28 -19.17 -31.35
C GLU A 232 36.02 -18.61 -30.13
N ARG A 233 35.70 -17.36 -29.73
CA ARG A 233 36.25 -16.75 -28.50
C ARG A 233 35.60 -17.34 -27.25
N ALA A 234 34.29 -17.60 -27.31
CA ALA A 234 33.57 -18.29 -26.24
C ALA A 234 34.15 -19.68 -25.97
N GLU A 235 34.31 -20.54 -27.00
CA GLU A 235 34.96 -21.86 -26.84
C GLU A 235 36.39 -21.72 -26.32
N SER A 236 37.15 -20.71 -26.75
CA SER A 236 38.52 -20.47 -26.25
C SER A 236 38.57 -20.08 -24.77
N GLU A 237 37.75 -19.14 -24.31
CA GLU A 237 37.69 -18.76 -22.89
C GLU A 237 37.09 -19.86 -22.01
N TYR A 238 36.09 -20.61 -22.49
CA TYR A 238 35.58 -21.79 -21.80
C TYR A 238 36.66 -22.87 -21.63
N GLN A 239 37.46 -23.16 -22.65
CA GLN A 239 38.55 -24.14 -22.56
C GLN A 239 39.70 -23.68 -21.64
N LYS A 240 40.08 -22.38 -21.70
CA LYS A 240 41.06 -21.80 -20.76
C LYS A 240 40.56 -21.91 -19.31
N LEU A 241 39.32 -21.49 -19.07
CA LEU A 241 38.70 -21.51 -17.74
C LEU A 241 38.55 -22.95 -17.20
N LEU A 242 38.25 -23.92 -18.06
CA LEU A 242 38.20 -25.34 -17.70
C LEU A 242 39.59 -25.85 -17.25
N ALA A 243 40.65 -25.53 -17.99
CA ALA A 243 42.01 -25.89 -17.64
C ALA A 243 42.51 -25.18 -16.37
N ASP A 244 42.14 -23.92 -16.16
CA ASP A 244 42.41 -23.18 -14.92
C ASP A 244 41.72 -23.87 -13.73
N ILE A 245 40.42 -24.20 -13.85
CA ILE A 245 39.63 -24.92 -12.84
C ILE A 245 40.22 -26.30 -12.52
N GLU A 246 40.69 -27.06 -13.51
CA GLU A 246 41.34 -28.36 -13.28
C GLU A 246 42.69 -28.24 -12.57
N ASN A 247 43.42 -27.14 -12.75
CA ASN A 247 44.64 -26.86 -11.98
C ASN A 247 44.36 -26.46 -10.53
N TRP A 248 43.20 -25.83 -10.26
CA TRP A 248 42.75 -25.42 -8.92
C TRP A 248 42.11 -26.57 -8.11
N LEU A 249 41.49 -27.56 -8.76
CA LEU A 249 40.76 -28.69 -8.16
C LEU A 249 41.63 -29.76 -7.44
N LYS A 250 42.61 -29.33 -6.63
CA LYS A 250 43.46 -30.22 -5.83
C LYS A 250 42.83 -30.52 -4.47
N PRO A 251 42.53 -31.79 -4.14
CA PRO A 251 41.84 -32.13 -2.90
C PRO A 251 42.70 -31.81 -1.66
N GLY A 252 42.05 -31.23 -0.63
CA GLY A 252 42.67 -30.97 0.68
C GLY A 252 43.19 -29.55 0.94
N ILE A 253 43.02 -28.61 0.00
CA ILE A 253 43.45 -27.20 0.17
C ILE A 253 42.29 -26.20 0.05
N MET A 254 41.20 -26.56 -0.65
CA MET A 254 40.07 -25.68 -0.95
C MET A 254 38.82 -26.10 -0.14
N ASP A 255 37.96 -25.13 0.15
CA ASP A 255 36.71 -25.33 0.88
C ASP A 255 35.64 -26.07 0.04
N GLU A 256 34.76 -26.79 0.72
CA GLU A 256 33.72 -27.62 0.12
C GLU A 256 32.71 -26.81 -0.72
N TYR A 257 32.41 -25.57 -0.30
CA TYR A 257 31.54 -24.65 -1.03
C TYR A 257 32.15 -24.25 -2.38
N THR A 258 33.39 -23.77 -2.39
CA THR A 258 34.09 -23.38 -3.62
C THR A 258 34.35 -24.60 -4.52
N TYR A 259 34.62 -25.78 -3.95
CA TYR A 259 34.70 -27.03 -4.71
C TYR A 259 33.38 -27.36 -5.44
N GLU A 260 32.24 -27.28 -4.74
CA GLU A 260 30.92 -27.55 -5.32
C GLU A 260 30.50 -26.45 -6.33
N GLN A 261 30.87 -25.19 -6.12
CA GLN A 261 30.66 -24.12 -7.10
C GLN A 261 31.54 -24.30 -8.34
N MET A 262 32.81 -24.68 -8.19
CA MET A 262 33.67 -25.04 -9.33
C MET A 262 33.16 -26.27 -10.06
N ARG A 263 32.59 -27.27 -9.36
CA ARG A 263 31.93 -28.44 -9.96
C ARG A 263 30.72 -28.02 -10.81
N LYS A 264 29.84 -27.17 -10.28
CA LYS A 264 28.66 -26.65 -11.01
C LYS A 264 29.06 -25.83 -12.22
N VAL A 265 30.03 -24.91 -12.08
CA VAL A 265 30.56 -24.14 -13.19
C VAL A 265 31.25 -25.05 -14.22
N LYS A 266 31.96 -26.10 -13.81
CA LYS A 266 32.51 -27.12 -14.72
C LYS A 266 31.42 -27.85 -15.48
N GLY A 267 30.32 -28.24 -14.82
CA GLY A 267 29.12 -28.77 -15.47
C GLY A 267 28.52 -27.80 -16.49
N ALA A 268 28.32 -26.54 -16.10
CA ALA A 268 27.82 -25.49 -16.99
C ALA A 268 28.76 -25.22 -18.18
N ILE A 269 30.08 -25.19 -17.98
CA ILE A 269 31.08 -25.08 -19.07
C ILE A 269 30.94 -26.26 -20.03
N TYR A 270 30.87 -27.50 -19.54
CA TYR A 270 30.66 -28.66 -20.41
C TYR A 270 29.30 -28.62 -21.14
N ARG A 271 28.25 -28.12 -20.49
CA ARG A 271 26.94 -27.88 -21.13
C ARG A 271 27.05 -26.88 -22.28
N GLN A 272 27.65 -25.71 -22.06
CA GLN A 272 27.83 -24.70 -23.13
C GLN A 272 28.79 -25.19 -24.22
N LEU A 273 29.89 -25.88 -23.90
CA LEU A 273 30.78 -26.50 -24.89
C LEU A 273 30.09 -27.62 -25.69
N GLY A 274 29.15 -28.34 -25.08
CA GLY A 274 28.27 -29.29 -25.77
C GLY A 274 27.28 -28.58 -26.70
N TRP A 275 26.64 -27.51 -26.21
CA TRP A 275 25.71 -26.69 -26.97
C TRP A 275 26.37 -25.97 -28.16
N ILE A 276 27.57 -25.42 -27.98
CA ILE A 276 28.42 -24.86 -29.05
C ILE A 276 28.79 -25.93 -30.08
N SER A 277 29.16 -27.14 -29.62
CA SER A 277 29.47 -28.26 -30.54
C SER A 277 28.25 -28.68 -31.36
N TYR A 278 27.04 -28.56 -30.81
CA TYR A 278 25.75 -28.79 -31.45
C TYR A 278 25.27 -27.62 -32.34
N ARG A 279 25.50 -26.36 -31.97
CA ARG A 279 25.09 -25.16 -32.73
C ARG A 279 26.00 -24.85 -33.92
N ARG A 280 27.29 -25.18 -33.84
CA ARG A 280 28.25 -24.87 -34.92
C ARG A 280 27.82 -25.55 -36.24
N SER A 281 27.85 -24.77 -37.32
CA SER A 281 27.54 -25.23 -38.68
C SER A 281 28.77 -25.89 -39.31
N TYR A 282 28.57 -27.00 -40.02
CA TYR A 282 29.63 -27.80 -40.65
C TYR A 282 29.36 -28.00 -42.14
N LYS A 283 30.43 -28.20 -42.92
CA LYS A 283 30.35 -28.40 -44.38
C LYS A 283 30.26 -29.87 -44.80
N SER A 284 30.40 -30.80 -43.85
CA SER A 284 30.30 -32.24 -44.08
C SER A 284 29.46 -32.92 -43.00
N GLU A 285 28.73 -33.95 -43.41
CA GLU A 285 27.85 -34.77 -42.59
C GLU A 285 28.62 -35.74 -41.68
N THR A 286 29.82 -36.15 -42.10
CA THR A 286 30.80 -36.88 -41.27
C THR A 286 31.10 -36.13 -39.99
N ASP A 287 31.39 -34.85 -40.13
CA ASP A 287 31.86 -33.97 -39.06
C ASP A 287 30.69 -33.70 -38.10
N ARG A 288 29.45 -33.57 -38.63
CA ARG A 288 28.24 -33.46 -37.81
C ARG A 288 28.08 -34.65 -36.86
N SER A 289 28.35 -35.87 -37.31
CA SER A 289 28.28 -37.07 -36.47
C SER A 289 29.34 -37.08 -35.36
N GLU A 290 30.59 -36.71 -35.66
CA GLU A 290 31.65 -36.58 -34.65
C GLU A 290 31.33 -35.46 -33.64
N HIS A 291 30.83 -34.33 -34.11
CA HIS A 291 30.48 -33.20 -33.25
C HIS A 291 29.21 -33.43 -32.42
N LEU A 292 28.25 -34.23 -32.88
CA LEU A 292 27.14 -34.73 -32.06
C LEU A 292 27.64 -35.70 -30.97
N GLN A 293 28.66 -36.52 -31.24
CA GLN A 293 29.31 -37.37 -30.22
C GLN A 293 30.14 -36.54 -29.22
N LYS A 294 30.84 -35.49 -29.68
CA LYS A 294 31.51 -34.51 -28.79
C LYS A 294 30.47 -33.79 -27.91
N ALA A 295 29.33 -33.40 -28.48
CA ALA A 295 28.24 -32.75 -27.76
C ALA A 295 27.61 -33.68 -26.71
N SER A 296 27.24 -34.91 -27.07
CA SER A 296 26.67 -35.87 -26.10
C SER A 296 27.66 -36.22 -25.00
N LYS A 297 28.94 -36.45 -25.32
CA LYS A 297 29.99 -36.69 -24.31
C LYS A 297 30.10 -35.53 -23.32
N ASN A 298 30.17 -34.29 -23.81
CA ASN A 298 30.24 -33.11 -22.95
C ASN A 298 28.97 -32.97 -22.10
N LEU A 299 27.78 -33.22 -22.65
CA LEU A 299 26.51 -33.12 -21.93
C LEU A 299 26.31 -34.23 -20.88
N ILE A 300 26.83 -35.43 -21.11
CA ILE A 300 26.87 -36.50 -20.10
C ILE A 300 27.81 -36.09 -18.95
N ILE A 301 29.00 -35.56 -19.24
CA ILE A 301 29.92 -35.03 -18.22
C ILE A 301 29.29 -33.84 -17.48
N ALA A 302 28.47 -33.02 -18.14
CA ALA A 302 27.68 -31.97 -17.49
C ALA A 302 26.66 -32.55 -16.50
N GLN A 303 25.94 -33.62 -16.86
CA GLN A 303 25.01 -34.33 -15.96
C GLN A 303 25.73 -35.03 -14.78
N GLU A 304 26.94 -35.55 -14.98
CA GLU A 304 27.77 -36.11 -13.88
C GLU A 304 28.22 -35.02 -12.89
N HIS A 305 28.50 -33.82 -13.40
CA HIS A 305 28.88 -32.68 -12.57
C HIS A 305 27.69 -31.97 -11.92
N ASP A 306 26.56 -31.77 -12.60
CA ASP A 306 25.31 -31.25 -12.01
C ASP A 306 24.06 -32.08 -12.42
N PRO A 307 23.70 -33.12 -11.63
CA PRO A 307 22.52 -33.95 -11.87
C PRO A 307 21.17 -33.26 -11.62
N LYS A 308 21.16 -31.97 -11.22
CA LYS A 308 19.92 -31.19 -11.01
C LYS A 308 19.60 -30.27 -12.19
N ASP A 309 20.53 -30.04 -13.11
CA ASP A 309 20.33 -29.14 -14.24
C ASP A 309 19.43 -29.72 -15.35
N GLY A 310 18.15 -29.32 -15.34
CA GLY A 310 17.20 -29.65 -16.39
C GLY A 310 17.58 -29.15 -17.80
N GLN A 311 18.48 -28.16 -17.93
CA GLN A 311 18.93 -27.66 -19.24
C GLN A 311 19.91 -28.63 -19.92
N SER A 312 20.80 -29.28 -19.16
CA SER A 312 21.66 -30.35 -19.68
C SER A 312 20.85 -31.56 -20.17
N TYR A 313 19.76 -31.92 -19.47
CA TYR A 313 18.80 -32.93 -19.95
C TYR A 313 18.07 -32.49 -21.23
N TYR A 314 17.65 -31.23 -21.35
CA TYR A 314 17.05 -30.70 -22.58
C TYR A 314 18.02 -30.76 -23.78
N TYR A 315 19.25 -30.27 -23.61
CA TYR A 315 20.25 -30.29 -24.68
C TYR A 315 20.66 -31.72 -25.07
N LEU A 316 20.77 -32.66 -24.13
CA LEU A 316 21.04 -34.06 -24.47
C LEU A 316 19.85 -34.71 -25.21
N GLY A 317 18.61 -34.37 -24.82
CA GLY A 317 17.40 -34.74 -25.56
C GLY A 317 17.40 -34.21 -27.01
N ARG A 318 17.86 -32.97 -27.24
CA ARG A 318 18.06 -32.41 -28.59
C ARG A 318 19.08 -33.19 -29.40
N VAL A 319 20.25 -33.51 -28.81
CA VAL A 319 21.31 -34.28 -29.47
C VAL A 319 20.85 -35.71 -29.82
N TYR A 320 20.09 -36.37 -28.96
CA TYR A 320 19.53 -37.69 -29.26
C TYR A 320 18.37 -37.64 -30.27
N GLY A 321 17.54 -36.59 -30.23
CA GLY A 321 16.45 -36.37 -31.19
C GLY A 321 16.91 -36.01 -32.61
N GLU A 322 18.15 -35.52 -32.78
CA GLU A 322 18.78 -35.26 -34.09
C GLU A 322 19.67 -36.42 -34.58
N SER A 323 20.02 -37.37 -33.71
CA SER A 323 20.80 -38.55 -34.07
C SER A 323 19.93 -39.62 -34.77
N GLU A 324 19.46 -39.35 -35.98
CA GLU A 324 18.44 -40.11 -36.75
C GLU A 324 18.67 -41.63 -36.91
N ALA A 325 19.88 -42.13 -36.68
CA ALA A 325 20.30 -43.49 -36.99
C ALA A 325 19.64 -44.64 -36.18
N SER A 326 18.74 -44.39 -35.22
CA SER A 326 17.99 -45.49 -34.54
C SER A 326 16.73 -45.03 -33.81
N THR A 327 15.64 -45.79 -33.98
CA THR A 327 14.38 -45.66 -33.22
C THR A 327 14.58 -45.76 -31.70
N PHE A 328 15.65 -46.45 -31.25
CA PHE A 328 16.02 -46.54 -29.84
C PHE A 328 16.31 -45.14 -29.22
N LYS A 329 16.98 -44.26 -29.98
CA LYS A 329 17.37 -42.93 -29.52
C LYS A 329 16.20 -41.95 -29.39
N ALA A 330 15.11 -42.17 -30.11
CA ALA A 330 13.88 -41.38 -29.94
C ALA A 330 13.29 -41.60 -28.54
N HIS A 331 13.40 -42.81 -27.99
CA HIS A 331 13.01 -43.10 -26.60
C HIS A 331 13.96 -42.43 -25.60
N GLU A 332 15.29 -42.49 -25.83
CA GLU A 332 16.28 -41.80 -25.00
C GLU A 332 16.08 -40.27 -25.00
N ALA A 333 15.74 -39.68 -26.14
CA ALA A 333 15.39 -38.27 -26.27
C ALA A 333 14.14 -37.92 -25.45
N PHE A 334 13.07 -38.74 -25.54
CA PHE A 334 11.86 -38.55 -24.75
C PHE A 334 12.12 -38.67 -23.24
N VAL A 335 12.93 -39.65 -22.81
CA VAL A 335 13.33 -39.80 -21.40
C VAL A 335 14.12 -38.58 -20.92
N ASN A 336 15.01 -38.03 -21.75
CA ASN A 336 15.77 -36.81 -21.42
C ASN A 336 14.89 -35.56 -21.36
N TYR A 337 13.94 -35.38 -22.30
CA TYR A 337 12.98 -34.27 -22.21
C TYR A 337 12.04 -34.39 -20.99
N ARG A 338 11.60 -35.61 -20.66
CA ARG A 338 10.84 -35.87 -19.43
C ARG A 338 11.67 -35.58 -18.18
N GLN A 339 12.93 -35.99 -18.14
CA GLN A 339 13.85 -35.64 -17.06
C GLN A 339 14.11 -34.13 -16.97
N SER A 340 14.16 -33.40 -18.08
CA SER A 340 14.22 -31.94 -18.08
C SER A 340 13.00 -31.33 -17.36
N ILE A 341 11.78 -31.79 -17.66
CA ILE A 341 10.53 -31.37 -16.99
C ILE A 341 10.49 -31.80 -15.52
N ASP A 342 10.96 -33.01 -15.19
CA ASP A 342 11.00 -33.54 -13.82
C ASP A 342 12.22 -33.00 -13.00
N LYS A 343 13.02 -32.06 -13.55
CA LYS A 343 14.18 -31.42 -12.88
C LYS A 343 14.16 -29.89 -12.85
N ALA A 344 13.48 -29.21 -13.77
CA ALA A 344 13.49 -27.74 -13.86
C ALA A 344 12.10 -27.13 -14.12
N GLU A 345 11.93 -25.86 -13.72
CA GLU A 345 10.69 -25.09 -13.96
C GLU A 345 10.41 -24.88 -15.45
N GLN A 346 9.40 -25.60 -15.96
CA GLN A 346 8.48 -25.15 -17.01
C GLN A 346 9.11 -24.43 -18.22
N ASN A 347 10.10 -25.03 -18.91
CA ASN A 347 10.57 -24.48 -20.18
C ASN A 347 9.60 -24.80 -21.35
N ALA A 348 9.16 -23.76 -22.07
CA ALA A 348 8.38 -23.87 -23.29
C ALA A 348 9.13 -24.60 -24.43
N ASP A 349 10.45 -24.42 -24.56
CA ASP A 349 11.24 -25.07 -25.62
C ASP A 349 11.23 -26.61 -25.50
N THR A 350 11.18 -27.12 -24.27
CA THR A 350 11.11 -28.57 -23.99
C THR A 350 9.77 -29.14 -24.47
N TRP A 351 8.66 -28.43 -24.21
CA TRP A 351 7.33 -28.83 -24.71
C TRP A 351 7.23 -28.74 -26.23
N CYS A 352 7.79 -27.70 -26.85
CA CYS A 352 7.89 -27.60 -28.32
C CYS A 352 8.68 -28.78 -28.90
N SER A 353 9.82 -29.13 -28.29
CA SER A 353 10.69 -30.22 -28.74
C SER A 353 10.09 -31.62 -28.51
N ILE A 354 9.20 -31.77 -27.51
CA ILE A 354 8.36 -32.96 -27.33
C ILE A 354 7.28 -33.03 -28.42
N GLY A 355 6.61 -31.91 -28.74
CA GLY A 355 5.61 -31.85 -29.80
C GLY A 355 6.18 -32.26 -31.16
N ALA A 356 7.34 -31.71 -31.53
CA ALA A 356 8.07 -32.10 -32.73
C ALA A 356 8.49 -33.59 -32.72
N LEU A 357 8.82 -34.16 -31.56
CA LEU A 357 9.16 -35.58 -31.42
C LEU A 357 7.94 -36.50 -31.58
N TYR A 358 6.74 -36.09 -31.13
CA TYR A 358 5.48 -36.79 -31.39
C TYR A 358 5.03 -36.66 -32.86
N GLN A 359 5.19 -35.48 -33.46
CA GLN A 359 4.91 -35.23 -34.87
C GLN A 359 5.81 -36.06 -35.81
N ARG A 360 7.07 -36.31 -35.43
CA ARG A 360 7.99 -37.26 -36.09
C ARG A 360 7.57 -38.72 -35.93
N GLN A 361 6.92 -39.08 -34.81
CA GLN A 361 6.34 -40.40 -34.56
C GLN A 361 4.92 -40.58 -35.13
N ASN A 362 4.41 -39.58 -35.87
CA ASN A 362 3.06 -39.57 -36.45
C ASN A 362 1.94 -39.71 -35.39
N GLN A 363 2.11 -39.04 -34.25
CA GLN A 363 1.14 -38.94 -33.16
C GLN A 363 0.61 -37.50 -33.06
N PRO A 364 -0.39 -37.11 -33.89
CA PRO A 364 -0.75 -35.70 -34.06
C PRO A 364 -1.52 -35.10 -32.87
N MET A 365 -2.27 -35.91 -32.12
CA MET A 365 -2.97 -35.46 -30.90
C MET A 365 -2.00 -35.11 -29.76
N ASP A 366 -1.02 -35.97 -29.50
CA ASP A 366 0.00 -35.74 -28.47
C ASP A 366 0.94 -34.58 -28.86
N ALA A 367 1.21 -34.42 -30.15
CA ALA A 367 1.90 -33.25 -30.69
C ALA A 367 1.12 -31.95 -30.44
N LEU A 368 -0.19 -31.92 -30.77
CA LEU A 368 -1.06 -30.77 -30.54
C LEU A 368 -1.05 -30.35 -29.06
N GLN A 369 -1.24 -31.29 -28.14
CA GLN A 369 -1.26 -31.00 -26.71
C GLN A 369 0.08 -30.43 -26.22
N ALA A 370 1.20 -30.97 -26.70
CA ALA A 370 2.54 -30.49 -26.33
C ALA A 370 2.82 -29.06 -26.86
N PHE A 371 2.40 -28.74 -28.09
CA PHE A 371 2.52 -27.37 -28.63
C PHE A 371 1.63 -26.38 -27.88
N ILE A 372 0.39 -26.76 -27.51
CA ILE A 372 -0.49 -25.91 -26.70
C ILE A 372 0.14 -25.61 -25.33
N CYS A 373 0.67 -26.62 -24.63
CA CYS A 373 1.35 -26.40 -23.35
C CYS A 373 2.62 -25.52 -23.50
N SER A 374 3.33 -25.58 -24.63
CA SER A 374 4.43 -24.65 -24.93
C SER A 374 3.92 -23.20 -25.06
N ILE A 375 2.80 -22.99 -25.77
CA ILE A 375 2.19 -21.67 -25.98
C ILE A 375 1.52 -21.13 -24.70
N GLU A 376 0.97 -21.98 -23.83
CA GLU A 376 0.46 -21.58 -22.51
C GLU A 376 1.58 -21.11 -21.58
N LEU A 377 2.76 -21.75 -21.63
CA LEU A 377 3.93 -21.33 -20.85
C LEU A 377 4.61 -20.08 -21.41
N ASN A 378 4.64 -19.92 -22.74
CA ASN A 378 5.13 -18.70 -23.40
C ASN A 378 4.33 -18.39 -24.67
N CYS A 379 3.34 -17.50 -24.54
CA CYS A 379 2.46 -17.12 -25.66
C CYS A 379 3.17 -16.39 -26.82
N ALA A 380 4.41 -15.92 -26.60
CA ALA A 380 5.25 -15.27 -27.62
C ALA A 380 6.26 -16.24 -28.29
N HIS A 381 6.25 -17.53 -27.95
CA HIS A 381 7.21 -18.51 -28.49
C HIS A 381 6.92 -18.87 -29.97
N SER A 382 7.57 -18.14 -30.88
CA SER A 382 7.39 -18.25 -32.35
C SER A 382 7.60 -19.66 -32.91
N ALA A 383 8.52 -20.45 -32.32
CA ALA A 383 8.79 -21.81 -32.78
C ALA A 383 7.58 -22.75 -32.61
N ALA A 384 6.96 -22.82 -31.42
CA ALA A 384 5.77 -23.65 -31.21
C ALA A 384 4.57 -23.20 -32.08
N TRP A 385 4.42 -21.90 -32.33
CA TRP A 385 3.42 -21.40 -33.29
C TRP A 385 3.71 -21.84 -34.74
N THR A 386 4.97 -22.07 -35.10
CA THR A 386 5.40 -22.55 -36.41
C THR A 386 5.21 -24.06 -36.54
N ASP A 387 5.71 -24.83 -35.57
CA ASP A 387 5.59 -26.30 -35.56
C ASP A 387 4.12 -26.75 -35.48
N LEU A 388 3.28 -26.02 -34.73
CA LEU A 388 1.82 -26.21 -34.70
C LEU A 388 1.16 -25.89 -36.05
N GLY A 389 1.66 -24.88 -36.78
CA GLY A 389 1.24 -24.59 -38.15
C GLY A 389 1.58 -25.73 -39.12
N GLU A 390 2.78 -26.32 -39.00
CA GLU A 390 3.18 -27.49 -39.79
C GLU A 390 2.37 -28.74 -39.41
N LEU A 391 2.00 -28.92 -38.14
CA LEU A 391 1.11 -30.00 -37.70
C LEU A 391 -0.26 -29.88 -38.37
N TYR A 392 -0.90 -28.71 -38.29
CA TYR A 392 -2.19 -28.46 -38.95
C TYR A 392 -2.10 -28.61 -40.47
N GLU A 393 -1.00 -28.19 -41.10
CA GLU A 393 -0.80 -28.37 -42.52
C GLU A 393 -0.68 -29.85 -42.93
N ARG A 394 0.07 -30.65 -42.16
CA ARG A 394 0.23 -32.10 -42.42
C ARG A 394 -1.08 -32.87 -42.24
N ASN A 395 -1.98 -32.40 -41.37
CA ASN A 395 -3.35 -32.89 -41.23
C ASN A 395 -4.38 -32.15 -42.14
N ALA A 396 -3.92 -31.43 -43.18
CA ALA A 396 -4.72 -30.75 -44.20
C ALA A 396 -5.67 -29.63 -43.70
N GLN A 397 -5.44 -29.08 -42.51
CA GLN A 397 -6.18 -27.97 -41.92
C GLN A 397 -5.54 -26.61 -42.23
N PHE A 398 -5.50 -26.27 -43.53
CA PHE A 398 -4.81 -25.08 -44.05
C PHE A 398 -5.30 -23.73 -43.46
N HIS A 399 -6.54 -23.66 -42.95
CA HIS A 399 -7.05 -22.46 -42.27
C HIS A 399 -6.48 -22.30 -40.85
N ASP A 400 -6.51 -23.36 -40.03
CA ASP A 400 -5.93 -23.35 -38.68
C ASP A 400 -4.40 -23.09 -38.74
N ALA A 401 -3.72 -23.73 -39.70
CA ALA A 401 -2.29 -23.51 -39.97
C ALA A 401 -1.96 -22.05 -40.29
N LEU A 402 -2.80 -21.38 -41.11
CA LEU A 402 -2.61 -19.97 -41.47
C LEU A 402 -2.76 -19.03 -40.27
N GLU A 403 -3.64 -19.32 -39.31
CA GLU A 403 -3.72 -18.55 -38.07
C GLU A 403 -2.49 -18.76 -37.16
N CYS A 404 -1.99 -20.01 -37.07
CA CYS A 404 -0.79 -20.34 -36.30
C CYS A 404 0.46 -19.61 -36.85
N PHE A 405 0.71 -19.69 -38.16
CA PHE A 405 1.83 -18.97 -38.79
C PHE A 405 1.70 -17.44 -38.67
N LYS A 406 0.48 -16.90 -38.66
CA LYS A 406 0.26 -15.45 -38.43
C LYS A 406 0.55 -15.04 -36.97
N ASN A 407 0.31 -15.92 -36.00
CA ASN A 407 0.72 -15.67 -34.62
C ASN A 407 2.25 -15.73 -34.47
N ALA A 408 2.94 -16.67 -35.13
CA ALA A 408 4.41 -16.70 -35.18
C ALA A 408 4.98 -15.36 -35.69
N LEU A 409 4.57 -14.91 -36.89
CA LEU A 409 5.02 -13.64 -37.49
C LEU A 409 4.65 -12.39 -36.67
N LYS A 410 3.64 -12.45 -35.81
CA LYS A 410 3.21 -11.36 -34.92
C LYS A 410 4.09 -11.26 -33.67
N HIS A 411 4.66 -12.36 -33.20
CA HIS A 411 5.47 -12.42 -31.99
C HIS A 411 6.99 -12.42 -32.27
N ASP A 412 7.40 -12.79 -33.48
CA ASP A 412 8.77 -12.62 -33.98
C ASP A 412 8.76 -11.87 -35.34
N PRO A 413 9.12 -10.57 -35.38
CA PRO A 413 9.25 -9.80 -36.62
C PRO A 413 10.43 -10.23 -37.51
N VAL A 414 11.41 -10.95 -36.98
CA VAL A 414 12.62 -11.41 -37.67
C VAL A 414 12.41 -12.80 -38.31
N ALA A 415 11.24 -13.41 -38.07
CA ALA A 415 10.89 -14.77 -38.45
C ALA A 415 11.30 -15.19 -39.89
N PRO A 416 11.74 -16.45 -40.11
CA PRO A 416 12.30 -16.93 -41.37
C PRO A 416 11.45 -16.65 -42.63
N GLU A 417 12.13 -16.28 -43.72
CA GLU A 417 11.50 -16.10 -45.04
C GLU A 417 10.66 -17.29 -45.54
N PRO A 418 11.00 -18.57 -45.26
CA PRO A 418 10.11 -19.68 -45.55
C PRO A 418 8.70 -19.55 -44.93
N ILE A 419 8.57 -19.01 -43.71
CA ILE A 419 7.26 -18.81 -43.05
C ILE A 419 6.48 -17.70 -43.75
N LYS A 420 7.14 -16.58 -44.07
CA LYS A 420 6.54 -15.46 -44.82
C LYS A 420 6.06 -15.92 -46.20
N ALA A 421 6.87 -16.70 -46.92
CA ALA A 421 6.51 -17.31 -48.19
C ALA A 421 5.37 -18.34 -48.04
N ARG A 422 5.35 -19.13 -46.97
CA ARG A 422 4.28 -20.10 -46.68
C ARG A 422 2.93 -19.42 -46.40
N VAL A 423 2.93 -18.35 -45.61
CA VAL A 423 1.73 -17.51 -45.38
C VAL A 423 1.22 -16.93 -46.69
N GLN A 424 2.08 -16.32 -47.52
CA GLN A 424 1.68 -15.79 -48.83
C GLN A 424 1.14 -16.87 -49.78
N PHE A 425 1.72 -18.07 -49.76
CA PHE A 425 1.23 -19.21 -50.54
C PHE A 425 -0.17 -19.66 -50.07
N LEU A 426 -0.35 -19.88 -48.76
CA LEU A 426 -1.63 -20.30 -48.19
C LEU A 426 -2.72 -19.23 -48.39
N GLU A 427 -2.41 -17.94 -48.25
CA GLU A 427 -3.35 -16.84 -48.54
C GLU A 427 -3.76 -16.79 -50.02
N LYS A 428 -2.84 -17.13 -50.93
CA LYS A 428 -3.11 -17.14 -52.38
C LYS A 428 -3.98 -18.34 -52.78
N GLU A 429 -3.69 -19.53 -52.28
CA GLU A 429 -4.48 -20.74 -52.59
C GLU A 429 -5.87 -20.68 -51.92
N LEU A 430 -5.96 -20.26 -50.66
CA LEU A 430 -7.24 -20.08 -49.95
C LEU A 430 -8.02 -18.83 -50.38
N GLY A 431 -7.37 -17.89 -51.06
CA GLY A 431 -8.00 -16.72 -51.70
C GLY A 431 -8.65 -17.02 -53.06
N GLY A 432 -8.36 -18.18 -53.66
CA GLY A 432 -9.06 -18.67 -54.84
C GLY A 432 -10.48 -19.12 -54.52
N SER A 433 -11.45 -18.82 -55.40
CA SER A 433 -12.86 -19.17 -55.17
C SER A 433 -13.12 -20.68 -55.35
N VAL A 434 -12.92 -21.46 -54.28
CA VAL A 434 -13.23 -22.89 -54.24
C VAL A 434 -14.75 -23.10 -54.42
N PRO A 435 -15.19 -23.99 -55.34
CA PRO A 435 -16.62 -24.29 -55.52
C PRO A 435 -17.27 -24.86 -54.26
N SER A 436 -18.50 -24.43 -53.97
CA SER A 436 -19.28 -24.97 -52.86
C SER A 436 -19.59 -26.47 -53.06
N ARG A 437 -19.29 -27.27 -52.03
CA ARG A 437 -19.43 -28.73 -52.03
C ARG A 437 -20.86 -29.17 -52.42
N PRO A 438 -21.03 -30.08 -53.40
CA PRO A 438 -22.35 -30.59 -53.77
C PRO A 438 -23.08 -31.26 -52.60
N GLN A 439 -24.39 -31.02 -52.47
CA GLN A 439 -25.18 -31.47 -51.31
C GLN A 439 -25.51 -32.97 -51.27
N ASN A 440 -25.21 -33.73 -52.32
CA ASN A 440 -25.59 -35.14 -52.44
C ASN A 440 -24.38 -36.08 -52.32
N HIS A 441 -24.03 -36.47 -51.09
CA HIS A 441 -23.36 -37.75 -50.85
C HIS A 441 -23.89 -38.38 -49.56
N THR A 442 -24.37 -39.62 -49.69
CA THR A 442 -24.93 -40.42 -48.59
C THR A 442 -23.84 -40.78 -47.58
N ILE A 443 -24.19 -40.75 -46.29
CA ILE A 443 -23.29 -41.17 -45.21
C ILE A 443 -22.90 -42.64 -45.41
N THR A 444 -21.59 -42.90 -45.49
CA THR A 444 -20.97 -44.21 -45.29
C THR A 444 -19.88 -44.05 -44.23
N SER A 445 -19.78 -45.04 -43.34
CA SER A 445 -19.00 -44.93 -42.10
C SER A 445 -17.55 -45.36 -42.26
N THR A 446 -16.61 -44.57 -41.72
CA THR A 446 -15.75 -44.96 -40.57
C THR A 446 -15.04 -43.72 -39.99
N PHE A 447 -14.24 -43.92 -38.95
CA PHE A 447 -13.39 -42.90 -38.32
C PHE A 447 -12.49 -42.19 -39.34
N GLU A 448 -12.44 -40.84 -39.31
CA GLU A 448 -11.26 -40.01 -39.64
C GLU A 448 -11.57 -38.51 -39.42
N ARG A 449 -11.09 -37.98 -38.29
CA ARG A 449 -10.89 -36.55 -37.97
C ARG A 449 -9.81 -36.52 -36.89
N GLU A 450 -8.56 -36.39 -37.31
CA GLU A 450 -7.42 -36.69 -36.42
C GLU A 450 -7.02 -35.56 -35.48
N VAL A 451 -7.40 -34.30 -35.76
CA VAL A 451 -6.99 -33.14 -34.96
C VAL A 451 -8.16 -32.13 -34.79
N PRO A 452 -8.43 -31.61 -33.57
CA PRO A 452 -9.36 -30.50 -33.30
C PRO A 452 -8.96 -29.19 -33.99
N SER A 453 -9.93 -28.29 -34.26
CA SER A 453 -9.59 -26.93 -34.72
C SER A 453 -8.83 -26.16 -33.63
N LEU A 454 -8.06 -25.13 -34.02
CA LEU A 454 -7.27 -24.32 -33.08
C LEU A 454 -8.13 -23.74 -31.95
N LYS A 455 -9.35 -23.32 -32.28
CA LYS A 455 -10.33 -22.80 -31.32
C LYS A 455 -10.87 -23.90 -30.40
N ASP A 456 -11.20 -25.08 -30.93
CA ASP A 456 -11.72 -26.19 -30.11
C ASP A 456 -10.63 -26.73 -29.18
N ALA A 457 -9.36 -26.67 -29.59
CA ALA A 457 -8.22 -27.13 -28.81
C ALA A 457 -7.97 -26.28 -27.55
N TYR A 458 -8.12 -24.95 -27.64
CA TYR A 458 -8.12 -24.05 -26.47
C TYR A 458 -9.37 -24.19 -25.57
N GLU A 459 -10.43 -24.87 -26.03
CA GLU A 459 -11.62 -25.16 -25.23
C GLU A 459 -11.57 -26.57 -24.58
N GLN A 460 -10.47 -27.31 -24.75
CA GLN A 460 -10.26 -28.58 -24.05
C GLN A 460 -9.74 -28.37 -22.62
N PRO A 461 -10.15 -29.22 -21.66
CA PRO A 461 -9.68 -29.10 -20.28
C PRO A 461 -8.20 -29.49 -20.17
N ILE A 462 -7.37 -28.55 -19.70
CA ILE A 462 -5.95 -28.80 -19.35
C ILE A 462 -5.87 -30.09 -18.50
N PRO A 463 -5.03 -31.09 -18.87
CA PRO A 463 -4.92 -32.33 -18.12
C PRO A 463 -4.63 -32.09 -16.65
N LEU A 464 -5.32 -32.81 -15.75
CA LEU A 464 -5.29 -32.53 -14.31
C LEU A 464 -3.88 -32.56 -13.72
N GLU A 465 -2.99 -33.41 -14.25
CA GLU A 465 -1.58 -33.46 -13.85
C GLU A 465 -0.78 -32.22 -14.26
N LEU A 466 -1.08 -31.62 -15.43
CA LEU A 466 -0.47 -30.37 -15.88
C LEU A 466 -0.99 -29.18 -15.09
N ARG A 467 -2.30 -29.16 -14.81
CA ARG A 467 -2.91 -28.16 -13.94
C ARG A 467 -2.33 -28.23 -12.53
N ASN A 468 -2.29 -29.41 -11.92
CA ASN A 468 -1.69 -29.60 -10.59
C ASN A 468 -0.20 -29.20 -10.60
N ARG A 469 0.58 -29.51 -11.66
CA ARG A 469 1.98 -29.07 -11.79
C ARG A 469 2.12 -27.56 -12.06
N GLN A 470 1.11 -26.90 -12.64
CA GLN A 470 1.04 -25.44 -12.70
C GLN A 470 0.74 -24.88 -11.31
N ASP A 471 -0.32 -25.36 -10.65
CA ASP A 471 -0.74 -24.93 -9.32
C ASP A 471 0.38 -25.16 -8.27
N ASP A 472 1.09 -26.30 -8.31
CA ASP A 472 2.28 -26.60 -7.49
C ASP A 472 3.46 -25.66 -7.79
N ALA A 473 3.71 -25.31 -9.06
CA ALA A 473 4.80 -24.41 -9.44
C ALA A 473 4.46 -22.93 -9.21
N TYR A 474 3.18 -22.56 -9.27
CA TYR A 474 2.67 -21.28 -8.79
C TYR A 474 2.81 -21.22 -7.27
N ALA A 475 2.42 -22.26 -6.53
CA ALA A 475 2.64 -22.35 -5.08
C ALA A 475 4.14 -22.33 -4.71
N LEU A 476 5.02 -22.91 -5.53
CA LEU A 476 6.48 -22.83 -5.31
C LEU A 476 7.06 -21.44 -5.65
N LYS A 477 6.43 -20.68 -6.57
CA LYS A 477 6.77 -19.27 -6.82
C LYS A 477 6.21 -18.36 -5.73
N GLU A 478 4.97 -18.57 -5.31
CA GLU A 478 4.39 -17.90 -4.14
C GLU A 478 5.29 -18.17 -2.92
N ALA A 479 5.68 -19.41 -2.62
CA ALA A 479 6.63 -19.71 -1.53
C ALA A 479 8.04 -19.09 -1.67
N ARG A 480 8.41 -18.53 -2.84
CA ARG A 480 9.65 -17.76 -3.03
C ARG A 480 9.47 -16.24 -2.95
N TYR A 481 8.29 -15.71 -3.26
CA TYR A 481 8.00 -14.26 -3.27
C TYR A 481 7.17 -13.83 -2.04
N ASP A 482 6.19 -14.65 -1.66
CA ASP A 482 5.45 -14.58 -0.42
C ASP A 482 6.13 -15.45 0.66
N ASN A 483 6.62 -14.76 1.68
CA ASN A 483 6.34 -15.12 3.06
C ASN A 483 6.97 -16.39 3.67
N ALA A 484 7.84 -17.12 2.96
CA ALA A 484 8.65 -18.18 3.60
C ALA A 484 9.51 -17.67 4.78
N MET A 485 9.94 -16.40 4.76
CA MET A 485 10.52 -15.75 5.94
C MET A 485 9.46 -15.01 6.80
N TRP A 486 8.26 -14.73 6.30
CA TRP A 486 7.20 -14.06 7.08
C TRP A 486 6.58 -15.00 8.11
N ASP A 487 6.41 -16.30 7.82
CA ASP A 487 6.02 -17.28 8.84
C ASP A 487 7.10 -17.37 9.93
N LEU A 488 8.39 -17.44 9.55
CA LEU A 488 9.53 -17.27 10.44
C LEU A 488 9.52 -15.90 11.18
N TRP A 489 8.89 -14.85 10.65
CA TRP A 489 8.79 -13.52 11.29
C TRP A 489 7.54 -13.29 12.14
N VAL A 490 6.45 -14.02 11.91
CA VAL A 490 5.48 -14.32 12.98
C VAL A 490 6.22 -15.03 14.11
N GLU A 491 7.23 -15.86 13.79
CA GLU A 491 8.10 -16.53 14.76
C GLU A 491 9.15 -15.64 15.48
N PHE A 492 9.12 -14.30 15.36
CA PHE A 492 10.03 -13.38 16.10
C PHE A 492 9.35 -12.33 16.99
N LYS A 493 8.03 -12.48 17.28
CA LYS A 493 7.17 -11.32 17.63
C LYS A 493 6.30 -11.41 18.91
N SER A 494 6.48 -12.36 19.83
CA SER A 494 5.62 -12.49 21.05
C SER A 494 6.08 -13.44 22.20
N MET A 495 6.51 -12.88 23.35
CA MET A 495 6.37 -13.39 24.77
C MET A 495 7.50 -14.12 25.54
N GLN A 496 8.26 -13.39 26.38
CA GLN A 496 8.88 -13.76 27.69
C GLN A 496 9.34 -15.21 28.01
N LEU A 497 10.54 -15.30 28.62
CA LEU A 497 10.90 -16.34 29.60
C LEU A 497 11.45 -15.69 30.87
N ASP A 498 11.25 -16.36 32.02
CA ASP A 498 11.89 -16.00 33.29
C ASP A 498 13.40 -16.30 33.27
N LYS A 499 14.15 -15.67 34.19
CA LYS A 499 15.61 -15.81 34.26
C LYS A 499 16.06 -17.27 34.47
N PRO A 500 16.98 -17.79 33.65
CA PRO A 500 17.86 -18.87 34.06
C PRO A 500 18.78 -18.37 35.18
N GLU A 501 18.80 -19.03 36.33
CA GLU A 501 19.73 -18.70 37.41
C GLU A 501 21.17 -19.11 37.01
N GLY A 502 22.12 -18.15 37.06
CA GLY A 502 23.56 -18.45 37.01
C GLY A 502 24.38 -17.89 35.84
N VAL A 503 23.81 -17.12 34.90
CA VAL A 503 24.56 -16.50 33.80
C VAL A 503 24.55 -14.97 33.89
N GLU A 504 25.73 -14.36 34.08
CA GLU A 504 25.91 -12.90 34.00
C GLU A 504 26.11 -12.46 32.54
N TRP A 505 25.25 -11.57 32.06
CA TRP A 505 25.35 -10.97 30.72
C TRP A 505 25.84 -9.52 30.83
N SER A 506 26.91 -9.16 30.12
CA SER A 506 27.47 -7.80 30.12
C SER A 506 26.66 -6.86 29.21
N VAL A 507 25.71 -6.13 29.81
CA VAL A 507 24.94 -5.08 29.11
C VAL A 507 25.88 -3.89 28.78
N PRO A 508 25.96 -3.42 27.51
CA PRO A 508 26.80 -2.28 27.17
C PRO A 508 26.28 -0.98 27.78
N ALA A 509 27.15 -0.30 28.55
CA ALA A 509 26.86 1.03 29.09
C ALA A 509 27.14 2.14 28.04
N PRO A 510 26.47 3.31 28.13
CA PRO A 510 26.79 4.47 27.29
C PRO A 510 28.20 5.00 27.58
N ARG A 511 28.79 5.75 26.62
CA ARG A 511 29.94 6.62 26.90
C ARG A 511 29.53 7.64 27.96
N LEU A 512 30.33 7.77 29.02
CA LEU A 512 30.23 8.90 29.94
C LEU A 512 30.86 10.14 29.30
N MET A 513 30.20 11.29 29.41
CA MET A 513 30.81 12.58 29.12
C MET A 513 32.02 12.85 30.03
N GLU A 514 33.04 13.48 29.48
CA GLU A 514 34.25 13.89 30.18
C GLU A 514 33.98 15.18 30.99
N ASN A 515 34.69 15.39 32.10
CA ASN A 515 34.40 16.52 33.02
C ASN A 515 34.41 17.90 32.34
N LEU A 516 35.26 18.09 31.32
CA LEU A 516 35.34 19.32 30.50
C LEU A 516 34.10 19.49 29.59
N GLU A 517 33.55 18.39 29.05
CA GLU A 517 32.31 18.40 28.29
C GLU A 517 31.14 18.80 29.21
N VAL A 518 31.11 18.28 30.44
CA VAL A 518 30.12 18.62 31.47
C VAL A 518 30.25 20.07 31.95
N GLU A 519 31.47 20.58 32.13
CA GLU A 519 31.70 21.96 32.57
C GLU A 519 31.28 22.98 31.51
N VAL A 520 31.62 22.76 30.24
CA VAL A 520 31.15 23.60 29.12
C VAL A 520 29.64 23.46 28.90
N LEU A 521 29.07 22.25 29.01
CA LEU A 521 27.62 22.04 28.99
C LEU A 521 26.91 22.86 30.08
N ASN A 522 27.47 22.93 31.28
CA ASN A 522 26.91 23.71 32.39
C ASN A 522 27.09 25.23 32.21
N LEU A 523 28.23 25.68 31.68
CA LEU A 523 28.45 27.10 31.32
C LEU A 523 27.48 27.56 30.22
N LEU A 524 27.30 26.76 29.18
CA LEU A 524 26.38 27.05 28.07
C LEU A 524 24.90 26.94 28.52
N LYS A 525 24.56 26.06 29.47
CA LYS A 525 23.22 26.03 30.11
C LYS A 525 22.99 27.22 31.04
N ALA A 526 23.99 27.67 31.79
CA ALA A 526 23.87 28.85 32.65
C ALA A 526 23.65 30.14 31.85
N ASN A 527 24.29 30.25 30.67
CA ASN A 527 24.21 31.40 29.77
C ASN A 527 23.34 31.14 28.52
N GLU A 528 22.46 30.13 28.56
CA GLU A 528 21.73 29.62 27.37
C GLU A 528 21.04 30.73 26.58
N SER A 529 20.49 31.74 27.27
CA SER A 529 19.74 32.86 26.69
C SER A 529 20.55 33.85 25.83
N ALA A 530 21.89 33.74 25.76
CA ALA A 530 22.76 34.79 25.21
C ALA A 530 23.65 34.39 24.01
N LEU A 531 23.56 33.15 23.54
CA LEU A 531 24.38 32.60 22.45
C LEU A 531 23.96 33.27 21.07
N VAL A 532 24.82 33.40 20.02
CA VAL A 532 24.69 34.22 18.72
C VAL A 532 24.06 33.65 17.35
N LYS A 533 24.68 32.76 16.50
CA LYS A 533 24.09 31.68 15.56
C LYS A 533 24.07 30.12 15.94
N ALA A 534 25.18 29.45 16.38
CA ALA A 534 25.55 28.02 16.47
C ALA A 534 26.29 27.41 17.75
N GLU A 535 26.64 28.10 18.85
CA GLU A 535 26.99 27.50 20.18
C GLU A 535 25.86 26.57 20.57
N ARG A 536 24.62 26.85 20.16
CA ARG A 536 23.55 25.88 20.30
C ARG A 536 23.67 24.67 19.42
N GLU A 537 24.36 24.69 18.28
CA GLU A 537 24.67 23.46 17.55
C GLU A 537 25.69 22.62 18.36
N VAL A 538 26.62 23.26 19.11
CA VAL A 538 27.54 22.58 20.06
C VAL A 538 26.83 22.12 21.35
N LEU A 539 25.98 22.95 21.94
CA LEU A 539 25.16 22.64 23.12
C LEU A 539 24.10 21.59 22.77
N GLU A 540 23.48 21.64 21.60
CA GLU A 540 22.55 20.61 21.08
C GLU A 540 23.27 19.28 20.91
N CYS A 541 24.52 19.27 20.42
CA CYS A 541 25.36 18.07 20.43
C CYS A 541 25.67 17.58 21.87
N LEU A 542 26.03 18.46 22.80
CA LEU A 542 26.35 18.10 24.19
C LEU A 542 25.09 17.64 24.96
N GLU A 543 23.94 18.28 24.76
CA GLU A 543 22.64 17.91 25.32
C GLU A 543 22.09 16.64 24.67
N THR A 544 22.36 16.39 23.39
CA THR A 544 22.10 15.10 22.74
C THR A 544 22.85 13.98 23.46
N ASN A 545 24.15 14.16 23.68
CA ASN A 545 24.97 13.16 24.38
C ASN A 545 24.56 13.01 25.86
N ASP A 546 24.25 14.11 26.56
CA ASP A 546 23.71 14.14 27.94
C ASP A 546 22.38 13.38 28.05
N ALA A 547 21.47 13.60 27.10
CA ALA A 547 20.18 12.90 27.04
C ALA A 547 20.33 11.41 26.71
N ILE A 548 21.16 11.05 25.71
CA ILE A 548 21.48 9.66 25.34
C ILE A 548 22.11 8.91 26.52
N GLN A 549 23.05 9.54 27.23
CA GLN A 549 23.68 8.98 28.42
C GLN A 549 22.67 8.79 29.56
N LYS A 550 21.84 9.79 29.86
CA LYS A 550 20.81 9.73 30.92
C LYS A 550 19.71 8.71 30.63
N ALA A 551 19.31 8.57 29.36
CA ALA A 551 18.37 7.54 28.90
C ALA A 551 18.99 6.13 28.84
N ASN A 552 20.31 6.01 28.99
CA ASN A 552 21.07 4.77 28.86
C ASN A 552 20.89 4.06 27.50
N ILE A 553 20.84 4.83 26.40
CA ILE A 553 20.70 4.27 25.04
C ILE A 553 21.96 3.51 24.62
N ILE A 554 21.74 2.36 23.98
CA ILE A 554 22.80 1.47 23.50
C ILE A 554 23.21 1.89 22.07
N GLU A 555 24.16 2.82 21.94
CA GLU A 555 24.68 3.30 20.64
C GLU A 555 25.54 2.28 19.87
N VAL A 556 25.62 1.02 20.32
CA VAL A 556 26.47 -0.04 19.71
C VAL A 556 26.12 -0.33 18.26
N VAL A 557 24.90 0.03 17.82
CA VAL A 557 24.38 -0.26 16.48
C VAL A 557 24.85 0.72 15.39
N ILE A 558 25.26 1.95 15.74
CA ILE A 558 25.72 2.94 14.76
C ILE A 558 27.26 3.09 14.73
N PRO A 559 27.89 3.29 13.55
CA PRO A 559 29.32 3.54 13.44
C PRO A 559 29.74 4.85 14.09
N GLU A 560 30.97 4.92 14.62
CA GLU A 560 31.46 6.11 15.34
C GLU A 560 31.59 7.35 14.44
N ALA A 561 31.86 7.14 13.15
CA ALA A 561 31.92 8.22 12.16
C ALA A 561 30.60 9.01 12.03
N ALA A 562 29.45 8.41 12.35
CA ALA A 562 28.15 9.06 12.32
C ALA A 562 27.80 9.85 13.61
N ARG A 563 28.75 9.99 14.56
CA ARG A 563 28.51 10.64 15.87
C ARG A 563 28.94 12.10 15.95
N GLU A 564 29.65 12.62 14.93
CA GLU A 564 30.05 14.03 14.69
C GLU A 564 30.24 14.94 15.93
N MET A 565 31.47 15.01 16.47
CA MET A 565 31.85 16.03 17.47
C MET A 565 33.34 16.42 17.39
N PRO A 566 33.69 17.72 17.46
CA PRO A 566 35.05 18.16 17.76
C PRO A 566 35.34 18.11 19.27
N ARG A 567 36.58 17.80 19.66
CA ARG A 567 36.97 17.75 21.09
C ARG A 567 37.13 19.15 21.68
N VAL A 568 36.47 19.41 22.81
CA VAL A 568 36.59 20.64 23.60
C VAL A 568 37.98 20.72 24.26
N THR A 569 38.58 21.92 24.32
CA THR A 569 39.91 22.13 24.93
C THR A 569 39.88 23.24 25.99
N GLY A 570 40.81 23.21 26.96
CA GLY A 570 40.83 24.18 28.06
C GLY A 570 41.06 25.65 27.63
N GLU A 571 41.73 25.86 26.50
CA GLU A 571 41.98 27.19 25.92
C GLU A 571 40.67 27.87 25.45
N MET A 572 39.68 27.05 25.06
CA MET A 572 38.32 27.52 24.80
C MET A 572 37.64 28.03 26.09
N ILE A 573 37.77 27.28 27.19
CA ILE A 573 37.12 27.60 28.47
C ILE A 573 37.64 28.93 29.05
N GLN A 574 38.94 29.21 28.92
CA GLN A 574 39.50 30.50 29.33
C GLN A 574 38.90 31.67 28.52
N THR A 575 38.72 31.49 27.22
CA THR A 575 38.11 32.50 26.34
C THR A 575 36.63 32.77 26.69
N LEU A 576 35.88 31.73 27.06
CA LEU A 576 34.51 31.84 27.60
C LEU A 576 34.45 32.70 28.86
N HIS A 577 35.40 32.52 29.79
CA HIS A 577 35.44 33.30 31.03
C HIS A 577 35.83 34.76 30.80
N ASP A 578 36.81 35.01 29.94
CA ASP A 578 37.37 36.36 29.75
C ASP A 578 36.53 37.25 28.82
N HIS A 579 35.74 36.65 27.90
CA HIS A 579 34.96 37.38 26.88
C HIS A 579 33.46 37.01 26.83
N GLY A 580 32.99 36.08 27.66
CA GLY A 580 31.57 35.80 27.90
C GLY A 580 30.86 34.83 26.94
N HIS A 581 31.50 34.44 25.83
CA HIS A 581 30.94 33.56 24.80
C HIS A 581 32.02 32.71 24.12
N LEU A 582 31.66 31.52 23.62
CA LEU A 582 32.37 30.85 22.52
C LEU A 582 31.44 30.27 21.46
N LEU A 583 30.72 31.19 20.83
CA LEU A 583 30.25 31.14 19.46
C LEU A 583 28.94 30.37 19.19
N GLU A 584 27.77 31.00 19.47
CA GLU A 584 26.59 31.24 18.58
C GLU A 584 25.08 30.65 19.01
N SER A 585 23.88 31.07 18.54
CA SER A 585 22.47 30.79 19.02
C SER A 585 21.67 29.65 18.30
N PRO A 586 20.33 29.62 17.97
CA PRO A 586 19.16 30.54 18.13
C PRO A 586 18.00 30.08 19.05
N ARG A 587 17.92 30.68 20.26
CA ARG A 587 16.69 31.38 20.68
C ARG A 587 17.09 32.85 20.71
N CYS A 588 16.24 33.71 20.19
CA CYS A 588 16.47 35.16 20.22
C CYS A 588 16.87 35.59 21.64
N TYR A 589 17.93 36.37 21.82
CA TYR A 589 17.85 37.84 21.73
C TYR A 589 16.54 38.40 22.31
N THR A 590 16.66 39.43 23.13
CA THR A 590 15.55 40.30 23.56
C THR A 590 14.95 41.06 22.37
N PHE A 591 14.22 40.37 21.51
CA PHE A 591 13.50 40.97 20.40
C PHE A 591 12.19 41.60 20.89
N PRO A 592 11.96 42.91 20.66
CA PRO A 592 10.88 43.67 21.29
C PRO A 592 9.52 43.48 20.59
N PHE A 593 9.23 42.29 20.05
CA PHE A 593 8.10 42.06 19.13
C PHE A 593 7.20 40.84 19.43
N LEU A 594 7.35 40.16 20.57
CA LEU A 594 6.21 39.38 21.09
C LEU A 594 5.09 40.36 21.50
N PRO A 595 3.86 40.21 20.99
CA PRO A 595 2.80 41.18 21.22
C PRO A 595 2.37 41.16 22.69
N ARG A 596 2.76 42.19 23.44
CA ARG A 596 2.20 42.49 24.78
C ARG A 596 0.81 43.09 24.61
N ILE A 597 -0.17 42.23 24.46
CA ILE A 597 -1.55 42.60 24.13
C ILE A 597 -2.21 43.37 25.30
N VAL A 598 -2.94 44.44 24.96
CA VAL A 598 -3.74 45.25 25.88
C VAL A 598 -5.20 45.25 25.39
N TYR A 599 -5.91 44.14 25.62
CA TYR A 599 -7.34 44.01 25.37
C TYR A 599 -8.09 43.52 26.61
N THR A 600 -9.21 44.17 26.91
CA THR A 600 -10.13 43.83 28.01
C THR A 600 -11.40 43.13 27.52
N ASP A 601 -11.57 42.95 26.21
CA ASP A 601 -12.75 42.36 25.57
C ASP A 601 -12.45 40.93 25.05
N LEU A 602 -13.47 40.22 24.58
CA LEU A 602 -13.38 38.89 23.98
C LEU A 602 -12.68 38.91 22.61
N PRO A 603 -11.96 37.84 22.21
CA PRO A 603 -11.39 37.71 20.87
C PRO A 603 -12.48 37.69 19.80
N ASN A 604 -12.21 38.21 18.60
CA ASN A 604 -13.22 38.38 17.54
C ASN A 604 -13.82 37.05 17.03
N ASN A 605 -13.06 35.96 17.12
CA ASN A 605 -13.53 34.60 16.92
C ASN A 605 -12.78 33.68 17.88
N PHE A 606 -13.39 32.55 18.23
CA PHE A 606 -12.76 31.45 18.97
C PHE A 606 -12.54 30.29 18.00
N SER A 607 -11.31 29.79 17.82
CA SER A 607 -11.07 28.65 16.94
C SER A 607 -10.46 27.47 17.68
N LEU A 608 -10.91 26.26 17.35
CA LEU A 608 -10.29 25.03 17.81
C LEU A 608 -8.92 24.75 17.16
N LEU A 609 -8.55 25.53 16.14
CA LEU A 609 -7.27 25.44 15.42
C LEU A 609 -6.22 26.49 15.85
N SER A 610 -6.56 27.46 16.72
CA SER A 610 -5.62 28.48 17.23
C SER A 610 -4.31 27.86 17.72
N GLU A 611 -3.16 28.45 17.36
CA GLU A 611 -1.86 28.01 17.90
C GLU A 611 -1.84 28.14 19.43
N LEU A 612 -1.19 27.20 20.13
CA LEU A 612 -1.08 27.22 21.60
C LEU A 612 0.25 27.85 22.01
N TYR A 613 0.20 28.81 22.94
CA TYR A 613 1.39 29.41 23.54
C TYR A 613 1.73 28.81 24.92
N VAL A 614 1.06 27.71 25.27
CA VAL A 614 1.27 26.92 26.49
C VAL A 614 1.51 25.45 26.13
N SER A 615 2.25 24.75 26.99
CA SER A 615 2.46 23.31 26.85
C SER A 615 1.19 22.51 27.19
N LEU A 616 1.11 21.25 26.73
CA LEU A 616 -0.09 20.41 26.86
C LEU A 616 -0.30 19.82 28.27
N ASP A 617 0.71 19.89 29.12
CA ASP A 617 0.73 19.48 30.53
C ASP A 617 0.27 20.58 31.51
N ILE A 618 0.01 21.80 31.02
CA ILE A 618 -0.55 22.90 31.82
C ILE A 618 -1.82 22.47 32.57
N SER A 619 -1.92 22.80 33.85
CA SER A 619 -3.11 22.48 34.65
C SER A 619 -4.30 23.38 34.32
N ALA A 620 -5.50 22.89 34.61
CA ALA A 620 -6.73 23.68 34.52
C ALA A 620 -6.64 24.95 35.39
N GLN A 621 -5.99 24.87 36.55
CA GLN A 621 -5.85 25.99 37.47
C GLN A 621 -4.93 27.09 36.90
N GLU A 622 -3.87 26.74 36.18
CA GLU A 622 -2.98 27.71 35.53
C GLU A 622 -3.65 28.41 34.34
N ILE A 623 -4.39 27.68 33.50
CA ILE A 623 -5.21 28.25 32.42
C ILE A 623 -6.17 29.32 32.99
N ILE A 624 -6.82 29.00 34.11
CA ILE A 624 -7.79 29.86 34.80
C ILE A 624 -7.12 31.10 35.40
N GLN A 625 -5.89 30.99 35.91
CA GLN A 625 -5.08 32.13 36.39
C GLN A 625 -4.56 33.01 35.25
N MET A 626 -4.10 32.42 34.14
CA MET A 626 -3.70 33.18 32.94
C MET A 626 -4.88 33.97 32.37
N GLY A 627 -6.05 33.34 32.23
CA GLY A 627 -7.29 34.01 31.81
C GLY A 627 -7.68 35.16 32.73
N ALA A 628 -7.57 34.98 34.06
CA ALA A 628 -7.90 36.03 35.02
C ALA A 628 -7.00 37.28 34.91
N LYS A 629 -5.73 37.15 34.50
CA LYS A 629 -4.81 38.28 34.31
C LYS A 629 -5.23 39.21 33.17
N ARG A 630 -5.91 38.70 32.12
CA ARG A 630 -6.45 39.51 31.01
C ARG A 630 -7.28 40.69 31.50
N CYS A 631 -8.16 40.44 32.47
CA CYS A 631 -9.12 41.43 32.97
C CYS A 631 -8.50 42.44 33.96
N GLN A 632 -7.20 42.35 34.26
CA GLN A 632 -6.52 43.18 35.27
C GLN A 632 -5.82 44.41 34.68
N GLY A 633 -6.01 44.70 33.39
CA GLY A 633 -5.50 45.94 32.75
C GLY A 633 -3.97 46.01 32.61
N SER A 634 -3.28 44.88 32.73
CA SER A 634 -1.82 44.77 32.57
C SER A 634 -1.48 43.93 31.34
N THR A 635 -0.24 44.04 30.84
CA THR A 635 0.23 43.23 29.72
C THR A 635 0.32 41.75 30.11
N TYR A 636 -0.57 40.93 29.58
CA TYR A 636 -0.65 39.49 29.86
C TYR A 636 0.02 38.67 28.74
N ILE A 637 0.18 37.36 28.97
CA ILE A 637 0.59 36.38 27.96
C ILE A 637 -0.67 35.57 27.57
N PRO A 638 -1.08 35.55 26.30
CA PRO A 638 -2.24 34.77 25.86
C PRO A 638 -1.97 33.26 25.95
N VAL A 639 -3.03 32.47 26.15
CA VAL A 639 -2.95 30.99 26.21
C VAL A 639 -2.86 30.37 24.80
N PHE A 640 -3.49 31.03 23.82
CA PHE A 640 -3.57 30.62 22.42
C PHE A 640 -3.67 31.86 21.52
N GLU A 641 -3.43 31.69 20.21
CA GLU A 641 -3.57 32.79 19.23
C GLU A 641 -5.05 33.22 19.08
N GLU A 642 -5.32 34.44 19.53
CA GLU A 642 -6.64 35.08 19.54
C GLU A 642 -7.02 35.60 18.13
N TYR A 643 -6.02 35.84 17.28
CA TYR A 643 -6.17 36.16 15.86
C TYR A 643 -5.98 34.92 14.99
N ALA A 644 -6.76 33.87 15.28
CA ALA A 644 -6.78 32.65 14.49
C ALA A 644 -6.95 32.97 13.00
N LYS A 645 -6.02 32.48 12.16
CA LYS A 645 -6.22 32.45 10.71
C LYS A 645 -7.48 31.64 10.40
N LEU A 646 -8.17 32.02 9.32
CA LEU A 646 -9.28 31.23 8.81
C LEU A 646 -8.77 29.84 8.37
N PRO A 647 -9.58 28.77 8.52
CA PRO A 647 -9.22 27.44 8.04
C PRO A 647 -9.18 27.46 6.51
N GLU A 648 -7.98 27.53 5.94
CA GLU A 648 -7.79 27.42 4.50
C GLU A 648 -8.04 25.97 4.05
N PRO A 649 -8.78 25.74 2.95
CA PRO A 649 -8.93 24.41 2.37
C PRO A 649 -7.55 23.94 1.86
N PRO A 650 -7.26 22.62 1.88
CA PRO A 650 -5.94 22.12 1.46
C PRO A 650 -5.64 22.55 0.02
N ALA A 651 -4.40 22.92 -0.29
CA ALA A 651 -4.03 23.42 -1.63
C ALA A 651 -4.36 22.43 -2.79
N GLY A 652 -4.53 21.15 -2.44
CA GLY A 652 -4.65 20.04 -3.35
C GLY A 652 -3.27 19.50 -3.74
N PRO A 653 -3.12 18.20 -4.04
CA PRO A 653 -1.84 17.66 -4.50
C PRO A 653 -1.34 18.37 -5.77
N GLU A 654 -0.07 18.79 -5.77
CA GLU A 654 0.59 19.49 -6.89
C GLU A 654 0.67 18.64 -8.16
N LYS A 655 0.69 17.32 -7.99
CA LYS A 655 0.36 16.32 -9.03
C LYS A 655 -0.86 15.55 -8.52
N PRO A 656 -1.88 15.36 -9.37
CA PRO A 656 -1.70 14.67 -10.62
C PRO A 656 -2.29 15.40 -11.84
N ALA A 657 -1.44 15.67 -12.81
CA ALA A 657 -1.83 15.57 -14.21
C ALA A 657 -1.26 14.25 -14.72
N ALA A 658 -2.10 13.39 -15.29
CA ALA A 658 -1.58 12.44 -16.27
C ALA A 658 -1.14 13.28 -17.47
N THR A 659 0.08 13.09 -17.95
CA THR A 659 0.58 13.85 -19.10
C THR A 659 -0.28 13.55 -20.34
N GLU A 660 -0.37 14.49 -21.28
CA GLU A 660 -1.08 14.26 -22.55
C GLU A 660 -0.56 12.99 -23.26
N GLU A 661 0.72 12.68 -23.07
CA GLU A 661 1.37 11.49 -23.62
C GLU A 661 0.97 10.20 -22.88
N GLU A 662 0.89 10.17 -21.55
CA GLU A 662 0.32 9.03 -20.80
C GLU A 662 -1.16 8.80 -21.13
N ILE A 663 -1.94 9.87 -21.26
CA ILE A 663 -3.35 9.84 -21.67
C ILE A 663 -3.47 9.26 -23.09
N LYS A 664 -2.65 9.75 -24.03
CA LYS A 664 -2.59 9.27 -25.42
C LYS A 664 -2.15 7.81 -25.50
N VAL A 665 -1.13 7.40 -24.74
CA VAL A 665 -0.67 6.01 -24.67
C VAL A 665 -1.76 5.10 -24.11
N ALA A 666 -2.50 5.51 -23.07
CA ALA A 666 -3.63 4.75 -22.55
C ALA A 666 -4.75 4.61 -23.60
N PHE A 667 -5.07 5.67 -24.36
CA PHE A 667 -6.03 5.60 -25.47
C PHE A 667 -5.55 4.69 -26.61
N GLU A 668 -4.28 4.79 -27.02
CA GLU A 668 -3.68 3.96 -28.08
C GLU A 668 -3.64 2.47 -27.70
N ARG A 669 -3.42 2.16 -26.42
CA ARG A 669 -3.49 0.79 -25.87
C ARG A 669 -4.91 0.32 -25.55
N ASN A 670 -5.92 1.18 -25.67
CA ASN A 670 -7.31 0.90 -25.31
C ASN A 670 -7.45 0.50 -23.80
N GLU A 671 -6.67 1.16 -22.95
CA GLU A 671 -6.64 1.02 -21.49
C GLU A 671 -7.65 1.99 -20.82
N ARG A 672 -7.63 2.10 -19.48
CA ARG A 672 -8.41 3.11 -18.75
C ARG A 672 -7.62 4.42 -18.66
N HIS A 673 -8.31 5.56 -18.61
CA HIS A 673 -7.66 6.85 -18.32
C HIS A 673 -6.90 6.76 -16.98
N PRO A 674 -5.65 7.23 -16.85
CA PRO A 674 -4.81 6.97 -15.67
C PRO A 674 -5.40 7.46 -14.33
N LEU A 675 -6.21 8.52 -14.37
CA LEU A 675 -6.88 9.08 -13.19
C LEU A 675 -8.16 8.31 -12.76
N VAL A 676 -8.62 7.29 -13.51
CA VAL A 676 -9.74 6.41 -13.10
C VAL A 676 -9.19 5.29 -12.22
N MET A 677 -9.17 5.54 -10.91
CA MET A 677 -8.51 4.68 -9.93
C MET A 677 -9.22 3.33 -9.75
N LYS A 678 -8.41 2.27 -9.64
CA LYS A 678 -8.86 0.94 -9.22
C LYS A 678 -9.26 0.99 -7.74
N THR A 679 -10.56 0.91 -7.46
CA THR A 679 -11.06 0.79 -6.08
C THR A 679 -10.66 -0.55 -5.46
N SER A 680 -10.31 -0.52 -4.18
CA SER A 680 -10.10 -1.71 -3.36
C SER A 680 -11.39 -2.49 -3.19
N ILE A 681 -11.43 -3.70 -3.76
CA ILE A 681 -12.48 -4.69 -3.54
C ILE A 681 -11.86 -5.78 -2.67
N LEU A 682 -12.15 -5.74 -1.38
CA LEU A 682 -11.68 -6.69 -0.38
C LEU A 682 -12.64 -7.87 -0.32
N THR A 683 -12.13 -9.07 -0.09
CA THR A 683 -12.95 -10.28 0.16
C THR A 683 -12.72 -10.72 1.60
N VAL A 684 -13.81 -11.05 2.31
CA VAL A 684 -13.79 -11.57 3.68
C VAL A 684 -14.54 -12.90 3.69
N ASP A 685 -13.79 -13.99 3.81
CA ASP A 685 -14.29 -15.37 3.71
C ASP A 685 -14.50 -16.01 5.10
N SER A 686 -13.86 -15.50 6.15
CA SER A 686 -14.07 -15.94 7.53
C SER A 686 -14.54 -14.83 8.47
N ARG A 687 -15.25 -15.25 9.53
CA ARG A 687 -15.60 -14.38 10.66
C ARG A 687 -14.38 -13.89 11.45
N LYS A 688 -13.22 -14.53 11.28
CA LYS A 688 -11.98 -14.16 11.96
C LYS A 688 -11.29 -13.00 11.22
N GLU A 689 -11.27 -12.99 9.88
CA GLU A 689 -10.94 -11.79 9.07
C GLU A 689 -11.91 -10.64 9.40
N ALA A 690 -13.22 -10.90 9.39
CA ALA A 690 -14.24 -9.88 9.59
C ALA A 690 -14.00 -9.01 10.84
N HIS A 691 -13.46 -9.60 11.91
CA HIS A 691 -13.23 -8.93 13.19
C HIS A 691 -11.77 -8.50 13.44
N CYS A 692 -10.88 -8.53 12.42
CA CYS A 692 -9.48 -8.17 12.59
C CYS A 692 -9.24 -6.65 12.67
N VAL A 693 -8.05 -6.26 13.14
CA VAL A 693 -7.64 -4.84 13.30
C VAL A 693 -7.02 -4.31 12.00
N GLU A 694 -6.47 -5.20 11.20
CA GLU A 694 -5.79 -4.93 9.94
C GLU A 694 -6.80 -4.48 8.87
N LEU A 695 -7.97 -5.10 8.80
CA LEU A 695 -9.11 -4.62 8.01
C LEU A 695 -9.51 -3.21 8.47
N GLN A 696 -9.61 -2.93 9.77
CA GLN A 696 -9.89 -1.56 10.23
C GLN A 696 -8.82 -0.57 9.74
N ARG A 697 -7.53 -0.90 9.90
CA ARG A 697 -6.42 -0.03 9.46
C ARG A 697 -6.45 0.23 7.95
N TYR A 698 -6.75 -0.79 7.16
CA TYR A 698 -6.89 -0.64 5.70
C TYR A 698 -8.04 0.29 5.35
N LEU A 699 -9.21 0.11 5.97
CA LEU A 699 -10.39 0.92 5.71
C LEU A 699 -10.20 2.39 6.14
N ASP A 700 -9.61 2.61 7.32
CA ASP A 700 -9.23 3.94 7.84
C ASP A 700 -8.19 4.65 6.95
N ALA A 701 -7.37 3.92 6.18
CA ALA A 701 -6.37 4.46 5.27
C ALA A 701 -6.82 4.58 3.80
N SER A 702 -7.81 3.81 3.36
CA SER A 702 -8.38 3.86 2.00
C SER A 702 -9.25 5.10 1.79
N THR A 703 -9.45 5.59 0.56
CA THR A 703 -10.49 6.61 0.26
C THR A 703 -11.89 6.00 0.32
N ILE A 704 -12.07 4.85 -0.36
CA ILE A 704 -13.30 4.08 -0.35
C ILE A 704 -12.96 2.61 -0.62
N SER A 705 -13.61 1.70 0.10
CA SER A 705 -13.39 0.25 -0.04
C SER A 705 -14.71 -0.49 -0.11
N CYS A 706 -14.78 -1.50 -0.98
CA CYS A 706 -15.92 -2.39 -1.12
C CYS A 706 -15.56 -3.77 -0.56
N ILE A 707 -16.32 -4.27 0.41
CA ILE A 707 -16.02 -5.48 1.15
C ILE A 707 -17.06 -6.54 0.82
N ARG A 708 -16.61 -7.62 0.19
CA ARG A 708 -17.42 -8.78 -0.22
C ARG A 708 -17.36 -9.89 0.83
N GLY A 709 -18.33 -10.79 0.79
CA GLY A 709 -18.42 -11.97 1.69
C GLY A 709 -18.84 -11.64 3.13
N LEU A 710 -18.42 -10.50 3.69
CA LEU A 710 -18.63 -10.06 5.07
C LEU A 710 -20.03 -10.33 5.63
N THR A 711 -21.09 -9.96 4.90
CA THR A 711 -22.48 -10.16 5.37
C THR A 711 -22.87 -11.64 5.45
N GLY A 712 -22.41 -12.47 4.50
CA GLY A 712 -22.58 -13.92 4.53
C GLY A 712 -21.78 -14.59 5.65
N CYS A 713 -20.52 -14.19 5.83
CA CYS A 713 -19.60 -14.78 6.81
C CYS A 713 -19.98 -14.41 8.26
N LEU A 714 -20.58 -13.24 8.47
CA LEU A 714 -21.21 -12.85 9.74
C LEU A 714 -22.63 -13.42 9.92
N ARG A 715 -23.22 -14.02 8.88
CA ARG A 715 -24.60 -14.50 8.82
C ARG A 715 -25.60 -13.40 9.21
N LEU A 716 -25.51 -12.27 8.49
CA LEU A 716 -26.45 -11.16 8.58
C LEU A 716 -27.73 -11.48 7.80
N ASP A 717 -28.87 -11.45 8.47
CA ASP A 717 -30.21 -11.57 7.89
C ASP A 717 -30.64 -10.23 7.28
N LEU A 718 -30.20 -10.01 6.03
CA LEU A 718 -30.56 -8.83 5.25
C LEU A 718 -32.07 -8.79 4.92
N SER A 719 -32.83 -9.89 5.10
CA SER A 719 -34.28 -9.90 4.86
C SER A 719 -35.04 -9.00 5.84
N LEU A 720 -34.48 -8.73 7.02
CA LEU A 720 -35.00 -7.78 8.01
C LEU A 720 -35.10 -6.34 7.50
N PHE A 721 -34.33 -6.00 6.46
CA PHE A 721 -34.29 -4.69 5.80
C PHE A 721 -34.95 -4.70 4.41
N SER A 722 -35.56 -5.83 4.03
CA SER A 722 -36.32 -5.93 2.79
C SER A 722 -37.55 -5.02 2.83
N THR A 723 -37.95 -4.50 1.67
CA THR A 723 -39.15 -3.66 1.53
C THR A 723 -40.40 -4.28 2.15
N LYS A 724 -40.52 -5.61 2.11
CA LYS A 724 -41.60 -6.35 2.77
C LYS A 724 -41.54 -6.19 4.29
N GLN A 725 -40.40 -6.49 4.92
CA GLN A 725 -40.29 -6.44 6.38
C GLN A 725 -40.40 -5.00 6.91
N VAL A 726 -39.83 -4.04 6.20
CA VAL A 726 -39.88 -2.60 6.55
C VAL A 726 -41.32 -2.07 6.51
N VAL A 727 -42.13 -2.52 5.55
CA VAL A 727 -43.60 -2.31 5.51
C VAL A 727 -44.29 -2.96 6.71
N GLU A 728 -44.03 -4.24 6.97
CA GLU A 728 -44.67 -5.00 8.07
C GLU A 728 -44.32 -4.44 9.46
N THR A 729 -43.15 -3.79 9.61
CA THR A 729 -42.73 -3.15 10.87
C THR A 729 -43.28 -1.72 11.03
N ALA A 730 -43.29 -0.89 9.98
CA ALA A 730 -43.63 0.54 10.13
C ALA A 730 -44.22 1.22 8.88
N GLY A 731 -45.06 0.53 8.09
CA GLY A 731 -45.63 1.03 6.82
C GLY A 731 -46.19 2.46 6.77
N ASN A 732 -46.72 2.98 7.90
CA ASN A 732 -47.22 4.35 8.03
C ASN A 732 -46.16 5.42 8.32
N GLN A 733 -44.90 5.06 8.57
CA GLN A 733 -43.82 6.01 8.85
C GLN A 733 -43.52 6.87 7.60
N GLU A 734 -43.17 8.14 7.82
CA GLU A 734 -42.83 9.10 6.77
C GLU A 734 -41.47 8.80 6.13
N VAL A 735 -41.37 9.10 4.83
CA VAL A 735 -40.23 8.89 3.94
C VAL A 735 -39.97 10.18 3.16
N GLU A 736 -38.75 10.71 3.22
CA GLU A 736 -38.31 11.76 2.31
C GLU A 736 -38.17 11.16 0.90
N VAL A 737 -38.84 11.76 -0.09
CA VAL A 737 -38.77 11.32 -1.48
C VAL A 737 -38.15 12.39 -2.36
N ARG A 738 -37.04 12.02 -3.02
CA ARG A 738 -36.40 12.81 -4.08
C ARG A 738 -36.98 12.41 -5.43
N THR A 739 -37.55 13.36 -6.16
CA THR A 739 -37.97 13.17 -7.56
C THR A 739 -36.83 13.60 -8.49
N GLN A 740 -36.43 12.70 -9.38
CA GLN A 740 -35.19 12.75 -10.16
C GLN A 740 -35.44 12.26 -11.59
N TYR A 741 -34.50 12.52 -12.51
CA TYR A 741 -34.52 11.94 -13.85
C TYR A 741 -33.73 10.61 -13.90
N HIS A 742 -34.32 9.60 -14.56
CA HIS A 742 -33.65 8.34 -14.84
C HIS A 742 -32.62 8.52 -15.97
N LEU A 743 -31.36 8.70 -15.58
CA LEU A 743 -30.22 8.95 -16.48
C LEU A 743 -29.14 7.85 -16.35
N PRO A 744 -28.33 7.60 -17.39
CA PRO A 744 -27.10 6.81 -17.27
C PRO A 744 -26.16 7.39 -16.19
N PRO A 745 -25.51 6.55 -15.36
CA PRO A 745 -24.63 6.99 -14.25
C PRO A 745 -23.56 8.01 -14.63
N GLU A 746 -23.00 7.93 -15.83
CA GLU A 746 -21.92 8.80 -16.32
C GLU A 746 -22.42 10.14 -16.89
N THR A 747 -23.71 10.45 -16.74
CA THR A 747 -24.38 11.60 -17.37
C THR A 747 -25.30 12.32 -16.40
N ASN A 748 -25.35 13.65 -16.47
CA ASN A 748 -26.36 14.47 -15.81
C ASN A 748 -26.79 15.61 -16.74
N CYS A 749 -28.07 15.98 -16.72
CA CYS A 749 -28.60 17.01 -17.61
C CYS A 749 -29.74 17.80 -16.98
N ASN A 750 -29.96 19.01 -17.50
CA ASN A 750 -31.09 19.88 -17.13
C ASN A 750 -32.40 19.46 -17.84
N HIS A 751 -33.48 20.22 -17.62
CA HIS A 751 -34.78 19.99 -18.27
C HIS A 751 -34.74 20.11 -19.81
N ALA A 752 -33.76 20.81 -20.38
CA ALA A 752 -33.55 20.94 -21.83
C ALA A 752 -32.68 19.80 -22.41
N SER A 753 -32.30 18.82 -21.60
CA SER A 753 -31.36 17.73 -21.94
C SER A 753 -29.91 18.19 -22.23
N GLU A 754 -29.54 19.39 -21.78
CA GLU A 754 -28.16 19.91 -21.84
C GLU A 754 -27.35 19.38 -20.65
N GLN A 755 -26.09 19.01 -20.88
CA GLN A 755 -25.21 18.42 -19.88
C GLN A 755 -24.76 19.46 -18.86
N VAL A 756 -24.98 19.21 -17.56
CA VAL A 756 -24.69 20.14 -16.46
C VAL A 756 -24.31 19.39 -15.18
N TRP A 757 -23.62 20.04 -14.25
CA TRP A 757 -23.33 19.48 -12.92
C TRP A 757 -24.55 19.51 -11.97
N LYS A 758 -25.45 20.50 -12.09
CA LYS A 758 -26.59 20.65 -11.16
C LYS A 758 -27.58 19.49 -11.30
N CYS A 759 -27.82 18.74 -10.23
CA CYS A 759 -28.63 17.53 -10.23
C CYS A 759 -30.05 17.82 -9.71
N ILE A 760 -31.06 17.63 -10.56
CA ILE A 760 -32.47 17.83 -10.21
C ILE A 760 -32.91 16.73 -9.23
N SER A 761 -33.31 17.13 -8.02
CA SER A 761 -33.54 16.24 -6.87
C SER A 761 -34.62 16.81 -5.93
N GLU A 762 -35.83 16.98 -6.47
CA GLU A 762 -36.95 17.69 -5.82
C GLU A 762 -37.47 16.94 -4.58
N GLN A 763 -37.62 17.64 -3.45
CA GLN A 763 -38.05 17.03 -2.19
C GLN A 763 -39.56 16.97 -2.04
N THR A 764 -40.07 15.80 -1.66
CA THR A 764 -41.47 15.52 -1.32
C THR A 764 -41.52 14.52 -0.15
N PHE A 765 -42.71 14.22 0.38
CA PHE A 765 -42.89 13.26 1.48
C PHE A 765 -44.00 12.26 1.16
N THR A 766 -43.89 11.03 1.69
CA THR A 766 -44.87 9.95 1.57
C THR A 766 -44.74 8.97 2.75
N THR A 767 -45.56 7.91 2.82
CA THR A 767 -45.34 6.81 3.76
C THR A 767 -44.58 5.63 3.13
N ILE A 768 -43.94 4.80 3.96
CA ILE A 768 -43.24 3.57 3.57
C ILE A 768 -44.12 2.69 2.67
N ASP A 769 -45.38 2.45 3.03
CA ASP A 769 -46.32 1.63 2.25
C ASP A 769 -46.50 2.13 0.81
N ARG A 770 -46.73 3.44 0.66
CA ARG A 770 -46.93 4.07 -0.65
C ARG A 770 -45.67 4.04 -1.49
N TYR A 771 -44.50 4.14 -0.86
CA TYR A 771 -43.24 4.02 -1.58
C TYR A 771 -42.94 2.56 -1.99
N ALA A 772 -43.22 1.59 -1.12
CA ALA A 772 -43.10 0.16 -1.39
C ALA A 772 -44.00 -0.28 -2.56
N GLN A 773 -45.23 0.24 -2.62
CA GLN A 773 -46.15 0.05 -3.76
C GLN A 773 -45.51 0.56 -5.05
N TYR A 774 -45.04 1.82 -5.08
CA TYR A 774 -44.33 2.40 -6.23
C TYR A 774 -43.09 1.60 -6.66
N GLN A 775 -42.25 1.15 -5.72
CA GLN A 775 -41.05 0.35 -5.99
C GLN A 775 -41.44 -0.99 -6.65
N SER A 776 -42.48 -1.65 -6.13
CA SER A 776 -43.01 -2.91 -6.67
C SER A 776 -43.65 -2.76 -8.05
N GLU A 777 -44.42 -1.69 -8.28
CA GLU A 777 -45.05 -1.40 -9.57
C GLU A 777 -44.02 -1.04 -10.64
N SER A 778 -43.01 -0.25 -10.29
CA SER A 778 -41.87 0.08 -11.16
C SER A 778 -41.14 -1.17 -11.67
N PHE A 779 -40.91 -2.14 -10.78
CA PHE A 779 -40.34 -3.45 -11.14
C PHE A 779 -41.26 -4.25 -12.06
N LYS A 780 -42.53 -4.45 -11.67
CA LYS A 780 -43.54 -5.18 -12.45
C LYS A 780 -43.76 -4.58 -13.85
N HIS A 781 -43.73 -3.26 -13.97
CA HIS A 781 -43.89 -2.56 -15.24
C HIS A 781 -42.68 -2.80 -16.16
N THR A 782 -41.46 -2.74 -15.63
CA THR A 782 -40.25 -2.93 -16.44
C THR A 782 -40.12 -4.38 -16.91
N LEU A 783 -40.41 -5.36 -16.05
CA LEU A 783 -40.43 -6.78 -16.41
C LEU A 783 -41.42 -7.09 -17.55
N LYS A 784 -42.60 -6.44 -17.56
CA LYS A 784 -43.56 -6.56 -18.69
C LYS A 784 -42.98 -6.03 -20.00
N LEU A 785 -42.32 -4.89 -19.99
CA LEU A 785 -41.69 -4.31 -21.19
C LEU A 785 -40.59 -5.22 -21.75
N GLU A 786 -39.79 -5.86 -20.90
CA GLU A 786 -38.76 -6.80 -21.36
C GLU A 786 -39.36 -8.08 -21.94
N VAL A 787 -40.40 -8.65 -21.31
CA VAL A 787 -41.13 -9.79 -21.87
C VAL A 787 -41.78 -9.45 -23.21
N GLU A 788 -42.33 -8.25 -23.38
CA GLU A 788 -42.82 -7.78 -24.68
C GLU A 788 -41.71 -7.60 -25.71
N LYS A 789 -40.55 -7.07 -25.32
CA LYS A 789 -39.38 -6.89 -26.20
C LYS A 789 -38.84 -8.25 -26.68
N MET A 790 -38.76 -9.23 -25.78
CA MET A 790 -38.37 -10.62 -26.09
C MET A 790 -39.41 -11.34 -26.98
N ARG A 791 -40.70 -11.03 -26.83
CA ARG A 791 -41.76 -11.54 -27.73
C ARG A 791 -41.76 -10.88 -29.12
N LYS A 792 -41.11 -9.72 -29.28
CA LYS A 792 -40.97 -8.98 -30.55
C LYS A 792 -39.64 -9.28 -31.27
N SER A 793 -38.65 -9.89 -30.60
CA SER A 793 -37.31 -10.13 -31.17
C SER A 793 -37.14 -11.48 -31.89
N THR A 794 -38.17 -12.33 -31.96
CA THR A 794 -38.16 -13.61 -32.70
C THR A 794 -38.04 -13.49 -34.22
N ALA A 795 -37.94 -12.27 -34.76
CA ALA A 795 -37.91 -11.98 -36.20
C ALA A 795 -36.72 -11.10 -36.66
N GLN A 796 -35.57 -11.13 -35.98
CA GLN A 796 -34.29 -10.67 -36.56
C GLN A 796 -33.06 -11.22 -35.82
N ARG A 797 -32.00 -11.58 -36.54
CA ARG A 797 -30.69 -11.91 -35.93
C ARG A 797 -30.09 -10.64 -35.34
N GLY A 798 -29.98 -10.57 -34.02
CA GLY A 798 -29.22 -9.52 -33.34
C GLY A 798 -27.73 -9.58 -33.70
N PRO A 799 -27.00 -8.45 -33.69
CA PRO A 799 -25.58 -8.44 -33.93
C PRO A 799 -24.84 -9.15 -32.78
N SER A 800 -23.75 -9.84 -33.11
CA SER A 800 -22.82 -10.44 -32.14
C SER A 800 -22.36 -9.39 -31.10
N PRO A 801 -22.08 -9.79 -29.84
CA PRO A 801 -21.64 -8.87 -28.79
C PRO A 801 -20.31 -8.21 -29.21
N LYS A 802 -20.39 -6.97 -29.69
CA LYS A 802 -19.21 -6.18 -30.04
C LYS A 802 -18.44 -5.90 -28.75
N ARG A 803 -17.22 -6.44 -28.65
CA ARG A 803 -16.23 -6.14 -27.60
C ARG A 803 -16.27 -4.65 -27.30
N MET A 804 -16.63 -4.29 -26.06
CA MET A 804 -16.82 -2.88 -25.67
C MET A 804 -15.53 -2.12 -25.93
N LYS A 805 -15.58 -1.15 -26.85
CA LYS A 805 -14.56 -0.10 -26.90
C LYS A 805 -14.75 0.78 -25.67
N PHE A 806 -13.88 0.60 -24.68
CA PHE A 806 -13.72 1.58 -23.62
C PHE A 806 -13.36 2.92 -24.27
N TYR A 807 -13.94 4.00 -23.75
CA TYR A 807 -13.92 5.33 -24.35
C TYR A 807 -14.51 5.44 -25.78
N LYS A 808 -15.82 5.69 -25.81
CA LYS A 808 -16.31 6.87 -26.54
C LYS A 808 -16.43 8.03 -25.55
N ARG A 809 -16.46 9.27 -26.04
CA ARG A 809 -16.96 10.44 -25.28
C ARG A 809 -18.29 10.10 -24.59
N SER A 810 -18.52 10.71 -23.42
CA SER A 810 -19.72 10.56 -22.61
C SER A 810 -21.00 10.53 -23.45
N ALA A 811 -21.88 9.57 -23.13
CA ALA A 811 -23.06 9.30 -23.96
C ALA A 811 -24.03 10.48 -23.89
N SER A 812 -24.45 11.02 -25.04
CA SER A 812 -25.39 12.12 -25.12
C SER A 812 -26.68 11.83 -24.32
N PRO A 813 -27.21 12.77 -23.51
CA PRO A 813 -28.41 12.56 -22.71
C PRO A 813 -29.61 11.99 -23.50
N PRO A 814 -30.46 11.16 -22.88
CA PRO A 814 -31.60 10.56 -23.55
C PRO A 814 -32.63 11.63 -23.92
N LYS A 815 -33.06 11.65 -25.19
CA LYS A 815 -34.04 12.63 -25.74
C LYS A 815 -35.43 12.65 -25.08
N VAL A 816 -35.70 11.73 -24.16
CA VAL A 816 -36.94 11.65 -23.39
C VAL A 816 -36.55 11.40 -21.94
N LEU A 817 -36.73 12.42 -21.09
CA LEU A 817 -36.42 12.35 -19.67
C LEU A 817 -37.59 11.67 -18.93
N LYS A 818 -37.29 10.59 -18.20
CA LYS A 818 -38.28 9.84 -17.40
C LYS A 818 -38.11 10.17 -15.92
N ASN A 819 -39.18 10.64 -15.27
CA ASN A 819 -39.19 10.85 -13.82
C ASN A 819 -39.15 9.51 -13.06
N ILE A 820 -38.39 9.50 -11.99
CA ILE A 820 -38.33 8.46 -10.96
C ILE A 820 -38.38 9.10 -9.58
N LYS A 821 -38.78 8.30 -8.59
CA LYS A 821 -38.77 8.68 -7.18
C LYS A 821 -37.72 7.84 -6.47
N PHE A 822 -37.05 8.43 -5.49
CA PHE A 822 -36.07 7.81 -4.62
C PHE A 822 -36.48 8.10 -3.16
N GLY A 823 -36.85 7.06 -2.41
CA GLY A 823 -37.15 7.15 -0.98
C GLY A 823 -35.84 7.06 -0.19
N THR A 824 -35.55 8.06 0.64
CA THR A 824 -34.25 8.21 1.29
C THR A 824 -34.40 8.68 2.74
N LYS A 825 -33.33 8.53 3.54
CA LYS A 825 -33.24 8.96 4.95
C LYS A 825 -34.36 8.43 5.85
N ILE A 826 -34.89 7.24 5.56
CA ILE A 826 -35.91 6.61 6.41
C ILE A 826 -35.24 6.29 7.75
N ASP A 827 -35.69 6.93 8.82
CA ASP A 827 -35.02 6.86 10.12
C ASP A 827 -35.36 5.57 10.88
N LEU A 828 -34.31 4.81 11.22
CA LEU A 828 -34.38 3.57 11.99
C LEU A 828 -33.91 3.78 13.45
N SER A 829 -33.95 5.01 13.98
CA SER A 829 -33.54 5.38 15.36
C SER A 829 -34.39 4.82 16.50
N ASP A 830 -35.63 4.39 16.22
CA ASP A 830 -36.59 3.97 17.23
C ASP A 830 -36.38 2.50 17.65
N ASP A 831 -35.63 2.32 18.73
CA ASP A 831 -35.38 1.04 19.42
C ASP A 831 -36.65 0.24 19.77
N THR A 832 -37.83 0.86 19.83
CA THR A 832 -39.09 0.14 20.10
C THR A 832 -39.70 -0.48 18.85
N LYS A 833 -39.47 0.13 17.67
CA LYS A 833 -39.94 -0.38 16.36
C LYS A 833 -38.89 -1.28 15.71
N TRP A 834 -37.65 -0.80 15.63
CA TRP A 834 -36.59 -1.36 14.78
C TRP A 834 -35.65 -2.31 15.52
N LYS A 835 -36.07 -2.80 16.70
CA LYS A 835 -35.24 -3.63 17.60
C LYS A 835 -34.59 -4.83 16.93
N ALA A 836 -35.30 -5.50 16.01
CA ALA A 836 -34.75 -6.65 15.29
C ALA A 836 -33.61 -6.23 14.35
N GLN A 837 -33.85 -5.20 13.54
CA GLN A 837 -32.89 -4.61 12.61
C GLN A 837 -31.64 -4.08 13.34
N ILE A 838 -31.82 -3.32 14.43
CA ILE A 838 -30.72 -2.73 15.21
C ILE A 838 -29.88 -3.83 15.88
N ASN A 839 -30.52 -4.82 16.51
CA ASN A 839 -29.81 -5.94 17.13
C ASN A 839 -29.03 -6.77 16.11
N GLU A 840 -29.54 -6.93 14.89
CA GLU A 840 -28.88 -7.72 13.85
C GLU A 840 -27.53 -7.10 13.46
N LEU A 841 -27.45 -5.78 13.36
CA LEU A 841 -26.20 -5.04 13.08
C LEU A 841 -25.16 -5.13 14.21
N SER A 842 -25.54 -5.58 15.42
CA SER A 842 -24.56 -5.87 16.48
C SER A 842 -23.58 -7.00 16.11
N LYS A 843 -23.91 -7.83 15.12
CA LYS A 843 -23.01 -8.86 14.54
C LYS A 843 -21.79 -8.26 13.84
N LEU A 844 -21.85 -7.00 13.39
CA LEU A 844 -20.78 -6.32 12.65
C LEU A 844 -19.48 -6.17 13.48
N PRO A 845 -18.33 -5.88 12.84
CA PRO A 845 -17.08 -5.56 13.52
C PRO A 845 -17.22 -4.26 14.32
N ALA A 846 -16.50 -4.13 15.44
CA ALA A 846 -16.69 -3.01 16.39
C ALA A 846 -16.51 -1.63 15.74
N PHE A 847 -15.57 -1.49 14.80
CA PHE A 847 -15.33 -0.25 14.06
C PHE A 847 -16.46 0.15 13.09
N CYS A 848 -17.35 -0.77 12.71
CA CYS A 848 -18.52 -0.49 11.89
C CYS A 848 -19.81 -0.27 12.69
N ARG A 849 -19.82 -0.40 14.03
CA ARG A 849 -21.05 -0.31 14.83
C ARG A 849 -21.42 1.13 15.19
N LEU A 850 -22.74 1.38 15.26
CA LEU A 850 -23.32 2.62 15.82
C LEU A 850 -22.86 2.86 17.27
N ILE A 851 -22.80 1.78 18.06
CA ILE A 851 -22.42 1.79 19.47
C ILE A 851 -21.16 0.94 19.64
N ALA A 852 -20.02 1.61 19.81
CA ALA A 852 -18.74 0.99 20.13
C ALA A 852 -17.84 1.97 20.90
N GLY A 853 -17.02 1.48 21.83
CA GLY A 853 -16.05 2.32 22.55
C GLY A 853 -15.02 3.01 21.61
N SER A 854 -14.77 2.40 20.45
CA SER A 854 -13.90 2.88 19.38
C SER A 854 -14.55 3.85 18.38
N ASN A 855 -15.82 4.22 18.56
CA ASN A 855 -16.55 5.17 17.73
C ASN A 855 -16.84 6.44 18.53
N MET A 856 -16.26 7.59 18.15
CA MET A 856 -16.43 8.85 18.89
C MET A 856 -17.88 9.34 18.92
N LEU A 857 -18.70 9.00 17.92
CA LEU A 857 -20.14 9.37 17.89
C LEU A 857 -20.96 8.62 18.95
N SER A 858 -20.50 7.46 19.43
CA SER A 858 -21.15 6.72 20.52
C SER A 858 -21.01 7.43 21.88
N HIS A 859 -20.03 8.33 22.03
CA HIS A 859 -19.77 9.06 23.28
C HIS A 859 -20.58 10.37 23.41
N LEU A 860 -21.29 10.79 22.37
CA LEU A 860 -22.06 12.05 22.36
C LEU A 860 -23.19 12.11 23.41
N GLY A 861 -23.67 10.97 23.91
CA GLY A 861 -24.74 10.90 24.92
C GLY A 861 -26.14 11.26 24.43
N HIS A 862 -26.32 11.48 23.12
CA HIS A 862 -27.59 11.75 22.45
C HIS A 862 -27.55 11.25 20.99
N GLN A 863 -28.73 11.04 20.40
CA GLN A 863 -28.86 10.66 18.99
C GLN A 863 -28.64 11.85 18.05
N VAL A 864 -27.95 11.59 16.95
CA VAL A 864 -27.76 12.47 15.79
C VAL A 864 -28.22 11.68 14.57
N ILE A 865 -29.42 11.99 14.08
CA ILE A 865 -30.18 11.15 13.14
C ILE A 865 -29.41 10.94 11.83
N GLY A 866 -29.26 9.67 11.45
CA GLY A 866 -28.47 9.20 10.29
C GLY A 866 -26.96 9.15 10.50
N MET A 867 -26.45 9.69 11.62
CA MET A 867 -25.03 9.61 11.95
C MET A 867 -24.76 8.49 12.94
N ASN A 868 -25.33 8.55 14.16
CA ASN A 868 -25.29 7.45 15.14
C ASN A 868 -26.64 6.71 15.26
N THR A 869 -27.53 6.90 14.29
CA THR A 869 -28.73 6.07 14.03
C THR A 869 -28.70 5.59 12.58
N ILE A 870 -29.35 4.45 12.29
CA ILE A 870 -29.43 3.94 10.91
C ILE A 870 -30.39 4.79 10.09
N GLN A 871 -30.00 5.12 8.86
CA GLN A 871 -30.92 5.48 7.78
C GLN A 871 -31.07 4.35 6.78
N LEU A 872 -32.28 4.20 6.24
CA LEU A 872 -32.58 3.27 5.16
C LEU A 872 -33.00 4.06 3.90
N ASP A 873 -32.45 3.63 2.77
CA ASP A 873 -32.81 4.07 1.43
C ASP A 873 -33.61 2.96 0.72
N MET A 874 -34.65 3.33 -0.02
CA MET A 874 -35.42 2.44 -0.89
C MET A 874 -35.31 2.91 -2.34
N LYS A 875 -34.63 2.16 -3.20
CA LYS A 875 -34.17 2.60 -4.53
C LYS A 875 -34.88 1.90 -5.69
N VAL A 876 -34.90 2.58 -6.82
CA VAL A 876 -35.24 2.06 -8.15
C VAL A 876 -34.08 2.36 -9.10
N PRO A 877 -33.97 1.72 -10.28
CA PRO A 877 -32.95 2.06 -11.26
C PRO A 877 -32.94 3.56 -11.56
N GLY A 878 -31.77 4.19 -11.38
CA GLY A 878 -31.58 5.63 -11.53
C GLY A 878 -31.67 6.46 -10.24
N SER A 879 -32.09 5.91 -9.09
CA SER A 879 -32.10 6.66 -7.82
C SER A 879 -30.68 7.12 -7.45
N ARG A 880 -30.49 8.44 -7.29
CA ARG A 880 -29.19 9.09 -7.04
C ARG A 880 -29.07 9.66 -5.63
N THR A 881 -27.99 9.32 -4.93
CA THR A 881 -27.42 10.13 -3.86
C THR A 881 -26.35 11.03 -4.52
N THR A 882 -26.56 12.35 -4.46
CA THR A 882 -25.69 13.37 -5.08
C THR A 882 -24.31 13.45 -4.43
N ALA A 883 -23.37 14.12 -5.11
CA ALA A 883 -22.03 14.31 -4.57
C ALA A 883 -22.05 15.16 -3.31
N HIS A 884 -21.36 14.67 -2.28
CA HIS A 884 -21.24 15.32 -0.98
C HIS A 884 -20.03 14.75 -0.22
N GLN A 885 -19.61 15.47 0.82
CA GLN A 885 -18.80 14.90 1.91
C GLN A 885 -19.72 14.56 3.09
N GLU A 886 -19.30 13.59 3.89
CA GLU A 886 -19.99 13.25 5.12
C GLU A 886 -19.96 14.40 6.14
N SER A 887 -21.01 14.46 6.98
CA SER A 887 -21.16 15.57 7.93
C SER A 887 -20.03 15.58 8.96
N ASN A 888 -19.34 16.71 9.10
CA ASN A 888 -18.10 16.83 9.89
C ASN A 888 -16.99 15.85 9.48
N PHE A 889 -16.94 15.46 8.19
CA PHE A 889 -15.95 14.54 7.61
C PHE A 889 -15.84 13.19 8.34
N MET A 890 -16.94 12.69 8.91
CA MET A 890 -17.01 11.35 9.51
C MET A 890 -16.91 10.25 8.45
N ALA A 891 -16.42 9.06 8.82
CA ALA A 891 -16.50 7.90 7.94
C ALA A 891 -17.95 7.39 7.81
N SER A 892 -18.23 6.63 6.75
CA SER A 892 -19.57 6.13 6.42
C SER A 892 -19.55 4.63 6.19
N VAL A 893 -20.56 3.94 6.72
CA VAL A 893 -20.80 2.51 6.46
C VAL A 893 -22.09 2.39 5.66
N ASN A 894 -22.06 1.66 4.54
CA ASN A 894 -23.25 1.39 3.73
C ASN A 894 -23.33 -0.10 3.36
N ILE A 895 -24.49 -0.74 3.57
CA ILE A 895 -24.75 -2.12 3.14
C ILE A 895 -25.87 -2.12 2.11
N ASN A 896 -25.63 -2.75 0.95
CA ASN A 896 -26.68 -3.00 -0.05
C ASN A 896 -27.46 -4.27 0.31
N ILE A 897 -28.77 -4.12 0.53
CA ILE A 897 -29.70 -5.21 0.84
C ILE A 897 -30.05 -6.03 -0.41
N GLY A 898 -29.87 -5.44 -1.60
CA GLY A 898 -30.26 -6.03 -2.87
C GLY A 898 -31.78 -5.99 -3.14
N PRO A 899 -32.27 -6.72 -4.15
CA PRO A 899 -31.52 -7.61 -5.05
C PRO A 899 -30.68 -6.90 -6.12
N GLY A 900 -30.92 -5.61 -6.38
CA GLY A 900 -30.18 -4.82 -7.36
C GLY A 900 -28.83 -4.29 -6.87
N ASP A 901 -27.96 -3.93 -7.82
CA ASP A 901 -26.64 -3.36 -7.56
C ASP A 901 -26.66 -1.82 -7.51
N CYS A 902 -25.67 -1.23 -6.84
CA CYS A 902 -25.41 0.22 -6.82
C CYS A 902 -24.04 0.52 -7.46
N GLU A 903 -23.98 1.54 -8.31
CA GLU A 903 -22.72 2.07 -8.84
C GLU A 903 -22.27 3.27 -8.00
N TRP A 904 -21.00 3.23 -7.58
CA TRP A 904 -20.38 4.18 -6.67
C TRP A 904 -19.24 4.92 -7.35
N PHE A 905 -19.14 6.20 -7.02
CA PHE A 905 -18.09 7.11 -7.44
C PHE A 905 -17.51 7.80 -6.21
N ALA A 906 -16.19 7.99 -6.13
CA ALA A 906 -15.58 8.76 -5.05
C ALA A 906 -14.28 9.46 -5.47
N VAL A 907 -13.97 10.55 -4.79
CA VAL A 907 -12.77 11.38 -4.96
C VAL A 907 -12.06 11.49 -3.59
N PRO A 908 -10.72 11.30 -3.52
CA PRO A 908 -9.98 11.37 -2.26
C PRO A 908 -10.12 12.72 -1.56
N TYR A 909 -10.02 12.69 -0.23
CA TYR A 909 -10.12 13.85 0.64
C TYR A 909 -9.29 15.06 0.14
N ASP A 910 -8.03 14.85 -0.23
CA ASP A 910 -7.09 15.93 -0.57
C ASP A 910 -7.52 16.81 -1.76
N TYR A 911 -8.51 16.36 -2.55
CA TYR A 911 -9.02 17.07 -3.73
C TYR A 911 -10.27 17.90 -3.45
N TRP A 912 -10.79 17.93 -2.21
CA TRP A 912 -12.06 18.59 -1.92
C TRP A 912 -12.05 20.10 -2.24
N SER A 913 -10.90 20.75 -2.14
CA SER A 913 -10.71 22.15 -2.55
C SER A 913 -10.69 22.38 -4.07
N LYS A 914 -10.27 21.38 -4.86
CA LYS A 914 -10.38 21.42 -6.34
C LYS A 914 -11.84 21.20 -6.75
N MET A 915 -12.53 20.27 -6.09
CA MET A 915 -13.96 20.00 -6.29
C MET A 915 -14.84 21.22 -5.93
N GLU A 916 -14.56 21.90 -4.81
CA GLU A 916 -15.25 23.13 -4.42
C GLU A 916 -15.10 24.23 -5.50
N LYS A 917 -13.87 24.46 -6.00
CA LYS A 917 -13.60 25.42 -7.08
C LYS A 917 -14.34 25.08 -8.39
N LEU A 918 -14.48 23.80 -8.74
CA LEU A 918 -15.28 23.37 -9.90
C LEU A 918 -16.77 23.63 -9.67
N CYS A 919 -17.30 23.39 -8.46
CA CYS A 919 -18.67 23.74 -8.12
C CYS A 919 -18.92 25.27 -8.20
N GLU A 920 -18.00 26.09 -7.67
CA GLU A 920 -18.09 27.55 -7.73
C GLU A 920 -18.06 28.06 -9.20
N GLN A 921 -17.23 27.47 -10.07
CA GLN A 921 -17.22 27.76 -11.51
C GLN A 921 -18.55 27.41 -12.22
N GLN A 922 -19.25 26.38 -11.74
CA GLN A 922 -20.56 25.95 -12.26
C GLN A 922 -21.75 26.66 -11.59
N GLY A 923 -21.51 27.59 -10.65
CA GLY A 923 -22.57 28.30 -9.91
C GLY A 923 -23.33 27.42 -8.91
N ILE A 924 -22.61 26.51 -8.26
CA ILE A 924 -23.11 25.49 -7.32
C ILE A 924 -22.44 25.70 -5.96
N ASP A 925 -23.19 25.83 -4.87
CA ASP A 925 -22.58 25.80 -3.53
C ASP A 925 -22.22 24.36 -3.14
N PHE A 926 -20.93 24.12 -2.90
CA PHE A 926 -20.35 22.80 -2.63
C PHE A 926 -20.92 22.08 -1.39
N LEU A 927 -21.45 22.83 -0.40
CA LEU A 927 -21.99 22.28 0.85
C LEU A 927 -23.52 22.14 0.85
N VAL A 928 -24.23 22.93 0.04
CA VAL A 928 -25.70 23.09 0.10
C VAL A 928 -26.43 22.56 -1.14
N ASP A 929 -25.85 22.70 -2.33
CA ASP A 929 -26.55 22.39 -3.58
C ASP A 929 -26.52 20.89 -3.94
N SER A 930 -27.49 20.44 -4.74
CA SER A 930 -27.52 19.08 -5.29
C SER A 930 -26.75 19.02 -6.61
N TYR A 931 -25.62 18.30 -6.66
CA TYR A 931 -24.81 18.15 -7.87
C TYR A 931 -24.38 16.72 -8.18
N TRP A 932 -24.07 16.47 -9.45
CA TRP A 932 -23.58 15.20 -10.00
C TRP A 932 -22.43 15.53 -10.96
N PRO A 933 -21.17 15.34 -10.54
CA PRO A 933 -20.01 15.68 -11.35
C PRO A 933 -19.99 14.97 -12.71
N VAL A 934 -19.58 15.68 -13.75
CA VAL A 934 -19.27 15.09 -15.05
C VAL A 934 -17.88 14.47 -14.97
N MET A 935 -17.76 13.18 -15.33
CA MET A 935 -16.49 12.45 -15.22
C MET A 935 -15.38 13.10 -16.06
N ASP A 936 -15.67 13.50 -17.29
CA ASP A 936 -14.69 14.09 -18.21
C ASP A 936 -14.06 15.36 -17.58
N ASP A 937 -14.89 16.30 -17.09
CA ASP A 937 -14.48 17.53 -16.39
C ASP A 937 -13.57 17.28 -15.17
N LEU A 938 -13.76 16.17 -14.44
CA LEU A 938 -12.90 15.80 -13.30
C LEU A 938 -11.53 15.32 -13.76
N LEU A 939 -11.48 14.52 -14.81
CA LEU A 939 -10.25 13.97 -15.36
C LEU A 939 -9.40 15.09 -16.00
N ASP A 940 -10.05 16.00 -16.74
CA ASP A 940 -9.41 17.20 -17.31
C ASP A 940 -8.87 18.15 -16.22
N ALA A 941 -9.54 18.23 -15.06
CA ALA A 941 -9.10 19.02 -13.89
C ALA A 941 -8.01 18.35 -13.04
N GLY A 942 -7.50 17.17 -13.43
CA GLY A 942 -6.48 16.46 -12.65
C GLY A 942 -7.00 15.88 -11.33
N ILE A 943 -8.29 15.47 -11.29
CA ILE A 943 -8.93 14.90 -10.10
C ILE A 943 -9.09 13.38 -10.32
N PRO A 944 -8.48 12.52 -9.47
CA PRO A 944 -8.60 11.08 -9.58
C PRO A 944 -9.92 10.57 -9.01
N VAL A 945 -10.57 9.65 -9.72
CA VAL A 945 -11.93 9.18 -9.40
C VAL A 945 -11.96 7.65 -9.29
N HIS A 946 -12.37 7.16 -8.12
CA HIS A 946 -12.78 5.77 -7.91
C HIS A 946 -14.13 5.49 -8.57
N ARG A 947 -14.27 4.33 -9.20
CA ARG A 947 -15.55 3.87 -9.76
C ARG A 947 -15.70 2.35 -9.67
N PHE A 948 -16.79 1.88 -9.07
CA PHE A 948 -17.04 0.45 -8.84
C PHE A 948 -18.53 0.12 -8.62
N THR A 949 -18.85 -1.17 -8.57
CA THR A 949 -20.21 -1.69 -8.33
C THR A 949 -20.29 -2.42 -7.00
N GLN A 950 -21.16 -1.95 -6.10
CA GLN A 950 -21.56 -2.59 -4.86
C GLN A 950 -22.73 -3.55 -5.14
N LYS A 951 -22.50 -4.85 -4.99
CA LYS A 951 -23.54 -5.88 -5.18
C LYS A 951 -24.46 -6.03 -3.98
N ALA A 952 -25.58 -6.73 -4.15
CA ALA A 952 -26.38 -7.22 -3.04
C ALA A 952 -25.49 -7.98 -2.02
N GLY A 953 -25.49 -7.54 -0.76
CA GLY A 953 -24.65 -8.08 0.31
C GLY A 953 -23.27 -7.44 0.48
N ASP A 954 -22.78 -6.64 -0.49
CA ASP A 954 -21.50 -5.93 -0.37
C ASP A 954 -21.63 -4.75 0.62
N MET A 955 -20.68 -4.62 1.55
CA MET A 955 -20.54 -3.44 2.43
C MET A 955 -19.53 -2.46 1.83
N VAL A 956 -19.91 -1.19 1.69
CA VAL A 956 -18.99 -0.11 1.35
C VAL A 956 -18.62 0.65 2.63
N TYR A 957 -17.33 0.94 2.76
CA TYR A 957 -16.78 1.85 3.76
C TYR A 957 -16.20 3.06 3.04
N VAL A 958 -16.66 4.26 3.41
CA VAL A 958 -16.14 5.54 2.94
C VAL A 958 -15.34 6.14 4.09
N SER A 959 -14.07 6.50 3.87
CA SER A 959 -13.28 7.12 4.94
C SER A 959 -13.63 8.60 5.14
N GLY A 960 -13.19 9.15 6.28
CA GLY A 960 -13.53 10.50 6.67
C GLY A 960 -13.15 11.55 5.62
N GLY A 961 -14.12 12.35 5.19
CA GLY A 961 -13.90 13.48 4.30
C GLY A 961 -13.76 13.15 2.81
N ALA A 962 -13.84 11.89 2.38
CA ALA A 962 -13.93 11.55 0.96
C ALA A 962 -15.24 12.08 0.34
N ILE A 963 -15.16 12.67 -0.86
CA ILE A 963 -16.35 13.07 -1.63
C ILE A 963 -16.87 11.83 -2.36
N HIS A 964 -18.17 11.57 -2.30
CA HIS A 964 -18.75 10.42 -3.00
C HIS A 964 -20.18 10.67 -3.52
N TRP A 965 -20.55 9.94 -4.57
CA TRP A 965 -21.90 9.91 -5.15
C TRP A 965 -22.28 8.51 -5.63
N VAL A 966 -23.58 8.21 -5.63
CA VAL A 966 -24.09 6.83 -5.78
C VAL A 966 -25.33 6.80 -6.65
N GLN A 967 -25.43 5.85 -7.58
CA GLN A 967 -26.65 5.56 -8.34
C GLN A 967 -27.04 4.08 -8.24
N ALA A 968 -28.30 3.82 -7.90
CA ALA A 968 -28.85 2.47 -8.02
C ALA A 968 -28.98 2.07 -9.51
N THR A 969 -28.46 0.89 -9.86
CA THR A 969 -28.61 0.31 -11.20
C THR A 969 -29.80 -0.65 -11.27
N GLY A 970 -30.13 -1.31 -10.15
CA GLY A 970 -31.31 -2.16 -9.99
C GLY A 970 -32.35 -1.60 -9.01
N TRP A 971 -33.31 -2.44 -8.61
CA TRP A 971 -34.16 -2.19 -7.44
C TRP A 971 -33.49 -2.78 -6.21
N CYS A 972 -33.17 -1.95 -5.23
CA CYS A 972 -32.52 -2.36 -4.00
C CYS A 972 -32.92 -1.46 -2.84
N ASN A 973 -32.63 -1.90 -1.63
CA ASN A 973 -32.55 -1.01 -0.47
C ASN A 973 -31.07 -0.90 -0.04
N ASN A 974 -30.68 0.23 0.54
CA ASN A 974 -29.42 0.35 1.27
C ASN A 974 -29.72 0.73 2.73
N ILE A 975 -28.82 0.36 3.64
CA ILE A 975 -28.76 0.95 4.98
C ILE A 975 -27.41 1.61 5.20
N SER A 976 -27.39 2.73 5.90
CA SER A 976 -26.16 3.45 6.22
C SER A 976 -26.23 4.26 7.52
N TRP A 977 -25.05 4.52 8.07
CA TRP A 977 -24.80 5.36 9.24
C TRP A 977 -23.33 5.79 9.24
N ASN A 978 -22.98 6.81 10.02
CA ASN A 978 -21.60 7.24 10.19
C ASN A 978 -20.89 6.49 11.32
N VAL A 979 -19.57 6.38 11.20
CA VAL A 979 -18.68 6.02 12.29
C VAL A 979 -17.57 7.06 12.39
N ALA A 980 -17.11 7.35 13.60
CA ALA A 980 -15.95 8.20 13.83
C ALA A 980 -14.86 7.36 14.49
N PRO A 981 -13.99 6.70 13.70
CA PRO A 981 -12.87 5.95 14.23
C PRO A 981 -12.06 6.76 15.25
N LEU A 982 -11.77 6.16 16.39
CA LEU A 982 -10.99 6.75 17.48
C LEU A 982 -9.49 6.84 17.11
N ASN A 983 -9.18 7.61 16.06
CA ASN A 983 -7.84 7.82 15.51
C ASN A 983 -7.57 9.32 15.27
N TYR A 984 -6.29 9.68 15.12
CA TYR A 984 -5.86 11.08 14.97
C TYR A 984 -6.39 11.74 13.69
N GLN A 985 -6.33 11.04 12.55
CA GLN A 985 -6.74 11.57 11.25
C GLN A 985 -8.21 11.97 11.26
N GLN A 986 -9.10 11.08 11.73
CA GLN A 986 -10.52 11.34 11.85
C GLN A 986 -10.79 12.57 12.73
N LEU A 987 -10.19 12.67 13.93
CA LEU A 987 -10.42 13.83 14.79
C LEU A 987 -9.92 15.13 14.15
N ASN A 988 -8.74 15.11 13.52
CA ASN A 988 -8.16 16.29 12.87
C ASN A 988 -9.03 16.79 11.69
N MET A 989 -9.49 15.89 10.82
CA MET A 989 -10.43 16.20 9.74
C MET A 989 -11.76 16.72 10.27
N SER A 990 -12.25 16.17 11.39
CA SER A 990 -13.51 16.60 12.02
C SER A 990 -13.42 18.03 12.57
N ILE A 991 -12.28 18.41 13.15
CA ILE A 991 -12.02 19.77 13.65
C ILE A 991 -11.88 20.75 12.49
N LEU A 992 -11.16 20.39 11.41
CA LEU A 992 -11.06 21.24 10.22
C LEU A 992 -12.43 21.48 9.59
N SER A 993 -13.21 20.42 9.38
CA SER A 993 -14.59 20.51 8.86
C SER A 993 -15.45 21.41 9.73
N TYR A 994 -15.35 21.31 11.06
CA TYR A 994 -16.10 22.12 12.01
C TYR A 994 -15.79 23.62 11.91
N GLU A 995 -14.51 24.00 11.87
CA GLU A 995 -14.11 25.41 11.70
C GLU A 995 -14.45 25.92 10.29
N TYR A 996 -14.31 25.10 9.25
CA TYR A 996 -14.67 25.46 7.87
C TYR A 996 -16.18 25.70 7.72
N ASN A 997 -17.00 24.78 8.23
CA ASN A 997 -18.46 24.91 8.30
C ASN A 997 -18.84 26.20 9.02
N LYS A 998 -18.24 26.47 10.19
CA LYS A 998 -18.47 27.69 10.97
C LYS A 998 -18.10 28.96 10.19
N MET A 999 -17.04 28.95 9.40
CA MET A 999 -16.66 30.05 8.50
C MET A 999 -17.70 30.26 7.38
N ARG A 1000 -18.13 29.19 6.70
CA ARG A 1000 -19.19 29.23 5.67
C ARG A 1000 -20.61 29.46 6.25
N ARG A 1001 -20.77 29.55 7.58
CA ARG A 1001 -22.05 29.57 8.32
C ARG A 1001 -22.94 28.35 8.06
N PHE A 1002 -22.32 27.21 7.77
CA PHE A 1002 -22.96 25.91 7.59
C PHE A 1002 -23.03 25.16 8.93
N LYS A 1003 -24.13 24.44 9.18
CA LYS A 1003 -24.32 23.69 10.43
C LYS A 1003 -23.48 22.43 10.49
N SER A 1004 -22.49 22.40 11.39
CA SER A 1004 -21.90 21.14 11.85
C SER A 1004 -22.95 20.31 12.59
N LYS A 1005 -23.28 19.11 12.10
CA LYS A 1005 -24.19 18.19 12.81
C LYS A 1005 -23.56 17.61 14.07
N VAL A 1006 -22.23 17.41 14.07
CA VAL A 1006 -21.50 16.88 15.21
C VAL A 1006 -20.98 18.04 16.07
N PRO A 1007 -21.35 18.11 17.36
CA PRO A 1007 -20.82 19.11 18.29
C PRO A 1007 -19.41 18.71 18.72
N ILE A 1008 -18.38 19.19 18.01
CA ILE A 1008 -17.00 18.72 18.18
C ILE A 1008 -16.43 19.08 19.55
N GLN A 1009 -16.79 20.23 20.15
CA GLN A 1009 -16.32 20.55 21.50
C GLN A 1009 -16.90 19.57 22.52
N LEU A 1010 -18.22 19.34 22.50
CA LEU A 1010 -18.85 18.34 23.35
C LEU A 1010 -18.28 16.93 23.10
N MET A 1011 -18.03 16.55 21.85
CA MET A 1011 -17.45 15.26 21.50
C MET A 1011 -16.07 15.07 22.15
N CYS A 1012 -15.18 16.06 22.03
CA CYS A 1012 -13.87 16.03 22.69
C CYS A 1012 -13.99 15.93 24.22
N TRP A 1013 -14.89 16.71 24.86
CA TRP A 1013 -15.10 16.64 26.31
C TRP A 1013 -15.70 15.31 26.78
N GLN A 1014 -16.60 14.68 26.00
CA GLN A 1014 -17.14 13.35 26.34
C GLN A 1014 -16.12 12.23 26.10
N VAL A 1015 -15.36 12.28 25.01
CA VAL A 1015 -14.25 11.32 24.77
C VAL A 1015 -13.19 11.48 25.87
N ALA A 1016 -12.85 12.71 26.28
CA ALA A 1016 -11.94 12.98 27.39
C ALA A 1016 -12.40 12.40 28.74
N LYS A 1017 -13.72 12.33 28.96
CA LYS A 1017 -14.34 11.75 30.15
C LYS A 1017 -14.45 10.22 30.10
N ASN A 1018 -14.79 9.66 28.94
CA ASN A 1018 -15.24 8.27 28.80
C ASN A 1018 -14.16 7.33 28.25
N VAL A 1019 -13.09 7.85 27.64
CA VAL A 1019 -12.07 7.09 26.90
C VAL A 1019 -10.69 7.25 27.53
N ARG A 1020 -9.93 6.15 27.60
CA ARG A 1020 -8.50 6.16 27.95
C ARG A 1020 -7.69 6.30 26.66
N PHE A 1021 -6.83 7.32 26.57
CA PHE A 1021 -6.11 7.61 25.33
C PHE A 1021 -4.87 6.74 25.20
N THR A 1022 -4.85 5.90 24.18
CA THR A 1022 -3.76 4.98 23.84
C THR A 1022 -2.87 5.49 22.71
N ASN A 1023 -3.32 6.50 21.97
CA ASN A 1023 -2.60 7.16 20.87
C ASN A 1023 -2.23 8.60 21.28
N GLN A 1024 -0.92 8.92 21.24
CA GLN A 1024 -0.40 10.22 21.69
C GLN A 1024 -0.86 11.39 20.81
N LEU A 1025 -0.99 11.21 19.49
CA LEU A 1025 -1.45 12.28 18.58
C LEU A 1025 -2.93 12.61 18.81
N LEU A 1026 -3.76 11.58 19.02
CA LEU A 1026 -5.15 11.74 19.42
C LEU A 1026 -5.28 12.41 20.79
N TYR A 1027 -4.46 12.01 21.76
CA TYR A 1027 -4.39 12.67 23.07
C TYR A 1027 -4.05 14.16 22.94
N ASN A 1028 -2.94 14.49 22.28
CA ASN A 1028 -2.46 15.85 22.09
C ASN A 1028 -3.52 16.74 21.42
N THR A 1029 -4.16 16.22 20.36
CA THR A 1029 -5.20 16.94 19.60
C THR A 1029 -6.43 17.23 20.48
N CYS A 1030 -6.92 16.23 21.21
CA CYS A 1030 -8.07 16.38 22.09
C CYS A 1030 -7.76 17.27 23.31
N LYS A 1031 -6.59 17.11 23.94
CA LYS A 1031 -6.10 17.95 25.06
C LYS A 1031 -5.95 19.40 24.61
N GLY A 1032 -5.46 19.65 23.39
CA GLY A 1032 -5.39 21.00 22.80
C GLY A 1032 -6.76 21.65 22.58
N VAL A 1033 -7.75 20.91 22.08
CA VAL A 1033 -9.15 21.37 22.01
C VAL A 1033 -9.68 21.71 23.40
N LEU A 1034 -9.40 20.88 24.41
CA LEU A 1034 -9.80 21.09 25.80
C LEU A 1034 -9.14 22.35 26.42
N ILE A 1035 -7.85 22.60 26.18
CA ILE A 1035 -7.14 23.81 26.64
C ILE A 1035 -7.81 25.06 26.05
N ARG A 1036 -8.02 25.10 24.73
CA ARG A 1036 -8.69 26.20 24.02
C ARG A 1036 -10.11 26.43 24.57
N SER A 1037 -10.89 25.36 24.69
CA SER A 1037 -12.28 25.39 25.17
C SER A 1037 -12.36 25.92 26.62
N LEU A 1038 -11.52 25.41 27.53
CA LEU A 1038 -11.51 25.83 28.94
C LEU A 1038 -11.08 27.29 29.11
N ALA A 1039 -10.04 27.72 28.38
CA ALA A 1039 -9.57 29.10 28.36
C ALA A 1039 -10.67 30.05 27.84
N PHE A 1040 -11.33 29.71 26.72
CA PHE A 1040 -12.39 30.54 26.16
C PHE A 1040 -13.63 30.60 27.07
N LEU A 1041 -14.02 29.50 27.72
CA LEU A 1041 -15.09 29.52 28.72
C LEU A 1041 -14.77 30.45 29.89
N LYS A 1042 -13.51 30.51 30.35
CA LYS A 1042 -13.07 31.48 31.37
C LYS A 1042 -13.19 32.92 30.88
N MET A 1043 -12.78 33.19 29.65
CA MET A 1043 -12.90 34.54 29.03
C MET A 1043 -14.37 34.97 28.96
N VAL A 1044 -15.27 34.10 28.50
CA VAL A 1044 -16.72 34.38 28.42
C VAL A 1044 -17.35 34.58 29.81
N ASN A 1045 -16.95 33.77 30.79
CA ASN A 1045 -17.35 33.95 32.19
C ASN A 1045 -16.93 35.32 32.76
N ASP A 1046 -15.66 35.69 32.57
CA ASP A 1046 -15.11 36.94 33.11
C ASP A 1046 -15.74 38.17 32.42
N TRP A 1047 -16.00 38.07 31.11
CA TRP A 1047 -16.75 39.08 30.37
C TRP A 1047 -18.19 39.23 30.90
N LEU A 1048 -18.90 38.13 31.16
CA LEU A 1048 -20.23 38.16 31.78
C LEU A 1048 -20.22 38.80 33.18
N LEU A 1049 -19.22 38.50 34.00
CA LEU A 1049 -19.02 39.13 35.31
C LEU A 1049 -18.75 40.65 35.19
N ALA A 1050 -17.94 41.07 34.22
CA ALA A 1050 -17.70 42.49 33.92
C ALA A 1050 -18.98 43.22 33.47
N GLN A 1051 -19.84 42.56 32.69
CA GLN A 1051 -21.19 43.03 32.34
C GLN A 1051 -22.22 42.87 33.47
N LYS A 1052 -21.81 42.46 34.68
CA LYS A 1052 -22.67 42.20 35.86
C LYS A 1052 -23.80 41.19 35.62
N LYS A 1053 -23.68 40.34 34.60
CA LYS A 1053 -24.71 39.38 34.19
C LYS A 1053 -24.55 38.07 34.95
N VAL A 1054 -25.54 37.71 35.76
CA VAL A 1054 -25.52 36.48 36.56
C VAL A 1054 -25.71 35.25 35.68
N ILE A 1055 -24.74 34.34 35.73
CA ILE A 1055 -24.83 33.00 35.12
C ILE A 1055 -25.61 32.08 36.06
N LYS A 1056 -26.60 31.36 35.53
CA LYS A 1056 -27.36 30.35 36.28
C LYS A 1056 -26.89 28.94 35.90
N LEU A 1057 -26.75 28.06 36.89
CA LEU A 1057 -26.46 26.64 36.64
C LEU A 1057 -27.69 25.96 36.01
N HIS A 1058 -27.50 25.24 34.90
CA HIS A 1058 -28.53 24.48 34.21
C HIS A 1058 -27.94 23.16 33.67
N PRO A 1059 -27.77 22.14 34.54
CA PRO A 1059 -27.12 20.89 34.16
C PRO A 1059 -27.92 20.13 33.11
N ARG A 1060 -27.24 19.43 32.21
CA ARG A 1060 -27.90 18.70 31.11
C ARG A 1060 -28.77 17.56 31.60
N ALA A 1061 -29.93 17.39 30.96
CA ALA A 1061 -30.73 16.19 31.09
C ALA A 1061 -30.08 14.99 30.36
N SER A 1062 -30.42 13.77 30.76
CA SER A 1062 -30.00 12.57 30.03
C SER A 1062 -30.62 12.54 28.64
N GLY A 1063 -29.82 12.28 27.60
CA GLY A 1063 -30.27 12.32 26.20
C GLY A 1063 -30.47 13.72 25.62
N GLU A 1064 -30.17 14.80 26.35
CA GLU A 1064 -30.35 16.17 25.87
C GLU A 1064 -29.51 16.47 24.62
N GLN A 1065 -30.18 16.90 23.55
CA GLN A 1065 -29.53 17.31 22.30
C GLN A 1065 -28.61 18.51 22.50
N SER A 1066 -27.62 18.66 21.60
CA SER A 1066 -26.65 19.75 21.70
C SER A 1066 -27.14 21.04 21.08
N HIS A 1067 -26.80 22.15 21.73
CA HIS A 1067 -27.30 23.47 21.37
C HIS A 1067 -26.44 24.13 20.31
N PHE A 1068 -27.11 24.76 19.34
CA PHE A 1068 -26.51 25.52 18.26
C PHE A 1068 -27.14 26.91 18.22
N CYS A 1069 -26.38 27.92 17.79
CA CYS A 1069 -26.87 29.30 17.75
C CYS A 1069 -27.94 29.49 16.67
N MET A 1070 -29.11 30.01 17.05
CA MET A 1070 -30.23 30.29 16.13
C MET A 1070 -29.85 31.23 14.96
N THR A 1071 -28.82 32.07 15.10
CA THR A 1071 -28.43 33.10 14.13
C THR A 1071 -27.28 32.68 13.20
N CYS A 1072 -26.38 31.81 13.65
CA CYS A 1072 -25.16 31.44 12.89
C CYS A 1072 -24.82 29.95 12.90
N GLU A 1073 -25.71 29.12 13.46
CA GLU A 1073 -25.64 27.65 13.53
C GLU A 1073 -24.38 27.03 14.18
N ALA A 1074 -23.46 27.84 14.70
CA ALA A 1074 -22.31 27.37 15.48
C ALA A 1074 -22.74 26.68 16.79
N GLU A 1075 -21.99 25.64 17.19
CA GLU A 1075 -22.15 24.96 18.48
C GLU A 1075 -22.01 25.94 19.64
N VAL A 1076 -22.87 25.81 20.66
CA VAL A 1076 -22.83 26.61 21.89
C VAL A 1076 -22.49 25.68 23.06
N PHE A 1077 -21.20 25.51 23.33
CA PHE A 1077 -20.71 24.62 24.37
C PHE A 1077 -20.69 25.28 25.76
N SER A 1078 -21.20 24.57 26.76
CA SER A 1078 -21.33 24.94 28.18
C SER A 1078 -22.09 26.22 28.50
N ILE A 1079 -21.65 27.40 28.08
CA ILE A 1079 -22.28 28.69 28.41
C ILE A 1079 -23.27 29.07 27.29
N LEU A 1080 -24.57 28.93 27.57
CA LEU A 1080 -25.67 29.24 26.67
C LEU A 1080 -26.21 30.65 26.91
N PHE A 1081 -26.50 31.38 25.84
CA PHE A 1081 -27.25 32.64 25.90
C PHE A 1081 -28.67 32.36 25.39
N VAL A 1082 -29.67 32.45 26.26
CA VAL A 1082 -31.03 32.00 25.95
C VAL A 1082 -32.00 33.18 25.95
N LYS A 1083 -32.81 33.31 24.90
CA LYS A 1083 -33.82 34.37 24.75
C LYS A 1083 -35.16 33.75 24.32
N GLU A 1084 -36.25 34.15 24.95
CA GLU A 1084 -37.59 33.67 24.62
C GLU A 1084 -38.12 34.39 23.38
N MET A 1085 -38.64 33.64 22.41
CA MET A 1085 -39.31 34.17 21.22
C MET A 1085 -40.47 33.26 20.87
N ALA A 1086 -41.68 33.82 20.75
CA ALA A 1086 -42.91 33.08 20.41
C ALA A 1086 -43.16 31.81 21.25
N GLY A 1087 -42.92 31.89 22.57
CA GLY A 1087 -43.10 30.77 23.51
C GLY A 1087 -42.05 29.67 23.41
N LYS A 1088 -40.91 29.92 22.75
CA LYS A 1088 -39.76 29.00 22.68
C LYS A 1088 -38.49 29.70 23.17
N PHE A 1089 -37.70 28.97 23.95
CA PHE A 1089 -36.37 29.41 24.39
C PHE A 1089 -35.33 29.06 23.34
N ASN A 1090 -34.83 30.08 22.63
CA ASN A 1090 -33.84 29.91 21.57
C ASN A 1090 -32.43 30.19 22.11
N VAL A 1091 -31.46 29.39 21.66
CA VAL A 1091 -30.05 29.49 22.11
C VAL A 1091 -29.22 30.31 21.12
N PHE A 1092 -28.32 31.12 21.66
CA PHE A 1092 -27.40 31.98 20.94
C PHE A 1092 -25.97 31.77 21.45
N CYS A 1093 -24.97 31.97 20.59
CA CYS A 1093 -23.58 32.05 21.01
C CYS A 1093 -23.25 33.45 21.57
N VAL A 1094 -22.15 33.57 22.32
CA VAL A 1094 -21.72 34.85 22.93
C VAL A 1094 -21.60 35.98 21.91
N TYR A 1095 -21.13 35.69 20.69
CA TYR A 1095 -20.96 36.67 19.63
C TYR A 1095 -22.29 37.25 19.14
N CYS A 1096 -23.29 36.41 18.87
CA CYS A 1096 -24.62 36.87 18.46
C CYS A 1096 -25.38 37.55 19.61
N ALA A 1097 -25.21 37.07 20.85
CA ALA A 1097 -25.80 37.72 22.03
C ALA A 1097 -25.20 39.12 22.29
N LYS A 1098 -23.88 39.29 22.14
CA LYS A 1098 -23.18 40.58 22.29
C LYS A 1098 -23.62 41.65 21.27
N THR A 1099 -24.20 41.27 20.13
CA THR A 1099 -24.77 42.22 19.15
C THR A 1099 -26.17 42.75 19.53
N GLN A 1100 -26.76 42.29 20.64
CA GLN A 1100 -28.09 42.66 21.12
C GLN A 1100 -28.03 43.14 22.58
N PRO A 1101 -29.09 43.79 23.11
CA PRO A 1101 -29.15 44.16 24.53
C PRO A 1101 -29.05 42.92 25.42
N LEU A 1102 -27.93 42.79 26.16
CA LEU A 1102 -27.63 41.60 26.95
C LEU A 1102 -28.67 41.33 28.05
N ASP A 1103 -29.43 42.34 28.47
CA ASP A 1103 -30.53 42.23 29.43
C ASP A 1103 -31.63 41.25 28.99
N GLU A 1104 -31.92 41.16 27.70
CA GLU A 1104 -32.94 40.28 27.11
C GLU A 1104 -32.55 38.78 27.13
N PHE A 1105 -31.29 38.46 27.48
CA PHE A 1105 -30.78 37.10 27.51
C PHE A 1105 -30.66 36.55 28.94
N ILE A 1106 -30.85 35.24 29.08
CA ILE A 1106 -30.51 34.47 30.27
C ILE A 1106 -29.21 33.72 29.99
N ALA A 1107 -28.18 33.96 30.79
CA ALA A 1107 -26.92 33.20 30.73
C ALA A 1107 -27.06 31.91 31.56
N LEU A 1108 -26.92 30.76 30.91
CA LEU A 1108 -26.97 29.43 31.54
C LEU A 1108 -25.62 28.72 31.40
N GLN A 1109 -25.20 27.94 32.40
CA GLN A 1109 -24.02 27.08 32.33
C GLN A 1109 -24.40 25.61 32.48
N GLN A 1110 -24.06 24.79 31.48
CA GLN A 1110 -24.33 23.35 31.46
C GLN A 1110 -23.31 22.54 32.25
N PHE A 1111 -22.03 22.90 32.18
CA PHE A 1111 -20.94 22.20 32.84
C PHE A 1111 -20.20 23.15 33.79
N PRO A 1112 -20.31 22.95 35.12
CA PRO A 1112 -19.52 23.66 36.12
C PRO A 1112 -18.01 23.61 35.82
N PHE A 1113 -17.29 24.68 36.16
CA PHE A 1113 -15.82 24.66 36.07
C PHE A 1113 -15.17 23.51 36.86
N PRO A 1114 -15.57 23.16 38.10
CA PRO A 1114 -15.03 22.00 38.81
C PRO A 1114 -15.19 20.67 38.07
N ASP A 1115 -16.30 20.47 37.36
CA ASP A 1115 -16.55 19.24 36.60
C ASP A 1115 -15.64 19.19 35.36
N LEU A 1116 -15.48 20.32 34.67
CA LEU A 1116 -14.56 20.46 33.54
C LEU A 1116 -13.10 20.27 33.99
N PHE A 1117 -12.70 20.83 35.14
CA PHE A 1117 -11.37 20.59 35.72
C PHE A 1117 -11.19 19.10 36.04
N THR A 1118 -12.18 18.47 36.67
CA THR A 1118 -12.15 17.04 37.00
C THR A 1118 -11.99 16.17 35.75
N ILE A 1119 -12.64 16.51 34.63
CA ILE A 1119 -12.42 15.80 33.36
C ILE A 1119 -11.02 16.11 32.80
N PHE A 1120 -10.60 17.37 32.80
CA PHE A 1120 -9.33 17.83 32.22
C PHE A 1120 -8.08 17.23 32.91
N GLU A 1121 -8.11 17.08 34.24
CA GLU A 1121 -7.02 16.50 35.05
C GLU A 1121 -7.04 14.96 35.07
N ASN A 1122 -8.22 14.34 34.91
CA ASN A 1122 -8.32 12.89 34.74
C ASN A 1122 -8.07 12.43 33.30
N MET A 1123 -8.09 13.32 32.31
CA MET A 1123 -7.74 13.04 30.92
C MET A 1123 -6.24 12.77 30.80
N LYS A 1124 -5.88 11.49 30.95
CA LYS A 1124 -4.49 10.99 30.93
C LYS A 1124 -4.24 10.17 29.67
N TYR A 1125 -3.06 10.36 29.10
CA TYR A 1125 -2.48 9.38 28.19
C TYR A 1125 -2.16 8.11 28.98
N VAL A 1126 -2.66 6.97 28.51
CA VAL A 1126 -2.40 5.66 29.08
C VAL A 1126 -1.57 4.90 28.04
N PRO A 1127 -0.23 4.87 28.16
CA PRO A 1127 0.60 4.05 27.28
C PRO A 1127 0.13 2.60 27.40
N VAL A 1128 -0.12 1.96 26.25
CA VAL A 1128 -0.60 0.58 26.23
C VAL A 1128 0.57 -0.32 26.66
N PRO A 1129 0.44 -1.12 27.75
CA PRO A 1129 1.44 -2.13 28.04
C PRO A 1129 1.49 -3.10 26.84
N ILE A 1130 2.69 -3.34 26.31
CA ILE A 1130 2.90 -4.02 25.01
C ILE A 1130 2.42 -5.47 25.10
N ASN A 1131 1.13 -5.68 24.81
CA ASN A 1131 0.48 -6.97 25.00
C ASN A 1131 0.57 -7.76 23.69
N ASN A 1132 1.26 -8.90 23.73
CA ASN A 1132 1.99 -9.44 22.58
C ASN A 1132 1.14 -10.14 21.49
N ASN A 1133 -0.18 -10.14 21.61
CA ASN A 1133 -1.09 -10.89 20.73
C ASN A 1133 -1.34 -10.20 19.38
N LYS A 1134 -0.41 -10.40 18.45
CA LYS A 1134 -0.61 -10.07 17.03
C LYS A 1134 -1.56 -11.07 16.36
N MET A 1135 -2.86 -10.80 16.41
CA MET A 1135 -3.82 -11.44 15.50
C MET A 1135 -3.70 -10.84 14.10
N ASN A 1136 -2.60 -11.15 13.42
CA ASN A 1136 -2.39 -10.75 12.02
C ASN A 1136 -3.56 -11.21 11.14
N PHE A 1137 -3.97 -10.35 10.23
CA PHE A 1137 -4.76 -10.69 9.06
C PHE A 1137 -4.31 -9.87 7.86
N THR A 1138 -4.30 -10.50 6.70
CA THR A 1138 -4.14 -9.85 5.40
C THR A 1138 -5.44 -9.18 4.98
N ALA A 1139 -5.33 -8.18 4.10
CA ALA A 1139 -6.42 -7.44 3.48
C ALA A 1139 -6.06 -7.13 2.01
#